data_AF-A0A1Q9NYS6-F1
#
_entry.id   AF-A0A1Q9NYS6-F1
#
_cell.length_a   1.000
_cell.length_b   1.000
_cell.length_c   1.000
_cell.angle_alpha   90.00
_cell.angle_beta   90.00
_cell.angle_gamma   90.00
#
_symmetry.space_group_name_H-M   'P 1'
#
loop_
_entity.id
_entity.type
_entity.pdbx_description
1 polymer ?
#
loop_
_entity_poly.entity_id
_entity_poly.type
_entity_poly.pdbx_seq_one_letter_code
_entity_poly.pdbx_strand_id
1 'polypeptide(L)'
;MSNVLPSSKKKASKDKMDADDTTIFTSLLFELNIKAQDAVREISLHDIDDREGLERKRIDMHDAFTELYDKIASFNEQIMIDDFDLAYLRNRAAQSEGEVKEQLEAALEELKAQVQTNLADVWMARVMAWLHQAAAASGPFVEEEHEDKEKSASKHLAAVYTMLEKPFSAVPQKVDGTQKLRRVALGMQAYTLLKESHEAKDEELTSILGKNKSAEAEFYDEFLNELIGQESTFRQAFNPFDELIWRDIISSFIFEQATDLYNEAIPHFQKKREHKERLAMMKSWKQNTAGLSEVYLAMTYTDIADAQMRAGNLEDASKLYQVASDAFGRAEKCFREVLALQTNAEQSRLDKEQKKAQSLYCSVEASVHTLSELIQVNNKAEANLVLKDIFKNLEKAEKLAKTRELTSAIKEDLKTYQFVKELLKKRKKKTDDISSIIDQIKFAKDLRKTGLIQAVSKELDEAAALMASNPADALDSIREGLNSLGILLSLEAEDQEVGNLRNRTLALLNNVKYMIQFQLSANLDHGVKFIMSRILENLHAAEAASYYKVLGEKGPANELTDLGRLALATAFASEAQVYSRQSEQWSFRAQIERVDALQKLEDELAQLEDEDSIEDALEVHNGAISRIKQTVASFESAANELDSVKGDVLRQKNNVDAQVKQLQGVIMKFKGDLSRILGAKSDFMAEYMFKTGERSKAKMHYSDANDQLREAVGNYTVAAQVFQQVGDGQAAQNVDNRAKTTDLLARSVWDNRQRLERDQDPSQKGEAELIALYLGSAGE
;
A
#
# COMPACT_ATOMS: atom_id res chain seq x y z
N MET A 1 -5.27 23.34 13.27
CA MET A 1 -4.97 23.54 14.71
C MET A 1 -5.46 22.28 15.42
N SER A 2 -4.65 21.39 15.99
CA SER A 2 -3.36 21.50 16.71
C SER A 2 -2.37 20.39 16.30
N ASN A 3 -1.12 20.77 16.00
CA ASN A 3 0.03 19.87 15.87
C ASN A 3 0.45 19.36 17.25
N VAL A 4 0.60 18.05 17.41
CA VAL A 4 1.45 17.47 18.46
C VAL A 4 2.22 16.29 17.84
N LEU A 5 3.44 16.56 17.39
CA LEU A 5 4.48 15.55 17.19
C LEU A 5 5.11 15.23 18.56
N PRO A 6 5.39 13.95 18.89
CA PRO A 6 6.08 13.62 20.13
C PRO A 6 7.59 13.84 19.97
N SER A 7 8.12 14.86 20.63
CA SER A 7 9.55 15.13 20.75
C SER A 7 10.24 14.18 21.74
N SER A 8 11.42 13.73 21.35
CA SER A 8 12.35 12.86 22.09
C SER A 8 12.78 13.33 23.48
N LYS A 9 12.96 12.35 24.38
CA LYS A 9 13.85 12.27 25.56
C LYS A 9 13.56 13.22 26.75
N LYS A 10 12.91 12.67 27.79
CA LYS A 10 13.24 12.93 29.21
C LYS A 10 13.05 11.67 30.06
N LYS A 11 14.10 11.31 30.81
CA LYS A 11 14.13 10.27 31.85
C LYS A 11 13.18 10.60 33.01
N ALA A 12 12.26 9.68 33.31
CA ALA A 12 11.59 9.41 34.59
C ALA A 12 10.55 8.31 34.27
N SER A 13 10.27 7.28 35.04
CA SER A 13 10.68 6.75 36.33
C SER A 13 10.22 5.28 36.32
N LYS A 14 11.00 4.35 36.87
CA LYS A 14 10.50 3.02 37.22
C LYS A 14 9.27 3.18 38.12
N ASP A 15 8.28 2.33 37.94
CA ASP A 15 6.96 2.30 38.61
C ASP A 15 5.82 2.99 37.87
N LYS A 16 5.52 2.46 36.67
CA LYS A 16 4.18 2.24 36.12
C LYS A 16 4.32 1.23 34.98
N MET A 17 3.84 0.00 35.17
CA MET A 17 3.62 -0.94 34.06
C MET A 17 2.38 -0.46 33.29
N ASP A 18 2.52 0.67 32.59
CA ASP A 18 1.44 1.25 31.79
C ASP A 18 1.21 0.40 30.55
N ALA A 19 -0.06 0.22 30.22
CA ALA A 19 -0.57 -0.44 29.03
C ALA A 19 -0.41 0.42 27.74
N ASP A 20 0.42 1.47 27.76
CA ASP A 20 0.37 2.57 26.79
C ASP A 20 1.22 2.40 25.51
N ASP A 21 2.06 1.37 25.38
CA ASP A 21 2.96 1.21 24.22
C ASP A 21 2.73 -0.08 23.40
N THR A 22 1.50 -0.61 23.40
CA THR A 22 1.18 -1.76 22.50
C THR A 22 0.85 -1.23 21.10
N THR A 23 1.77 -1.41 20.15
CA THR A 23 1.55 -1.00 18.75
C THR A 23 0.44 -1.83 18.11
N ILE A 24 -0.59 -1.15 17.59
CA ILE A 24 -1.65 -1.73 16.76
C ILE A 24 -1.30 -1.44 15.30
N PHE A 25 -0.97 -2.49 14.54
CA PHE A 25 -0.48 -2.36 13.17
C PHE A 25 -1.55 -1.85 12.22
N THR A 26 -2.82 -2.22 12.41
CA THR A 26 -3.91 -1.67 11.58
C THR A 26 -3.99 -0.15 11.71
N SER A 27 -3.82 0.41 12.92
CA SER A 27 -3.79 1.87 13.12
C SER A 27 -2.58 2.51 12.42
N LEU A 28 -1.40 1.91 12.59
CA LEU A 28 -0.19 2.40 11.94
C LEU A 28 -0.30 2.35 10.41
N LEU A 29 -0.79 1.25 9.84
CA LEU A 29 -1.00 1.10 8.41
C LEU A 29 -2.05 2.09 7.90
N PHE A 30 -3.12 2.33 8.66
CA PHE A 30 -4.14 3.33 8.32
C PHE A 30 -3.52 4.73 8.20
N GLU A 31 -2.72 5.16 9.19
CA GLU A 31 -2.03 6.46 9.17
C GLU A 31 -1.03 6.58 8.01
N LEU A 32 -0.25 5.53 7.75
CA LEU A 32 0.72 5.51 6.65
C LEU A 32 0.05 5.58 5.29
N ASN A 33 -1.11 4.93 5.11
CA ASN A 33 -1.89 5.06 3.88
C ASN A 33 -2.40 6.48 3.66
N ILE A 34 -2.89 7.15 4.72
CA ILE A 34 -3.29 8.57 4.62
C ILE A 34 -2.11 9.42 4.16
N LYS A 35 -0.95 9.26 4.83
CA LYS A 35 0.28 9.99 4.48
C LYS A 35 0.70 9.76 3.03
N ALA A 36 0.65 8.51 2.56
CA ALA A 36 0.99 8.16 1.18
C ALA A 36 0.02 8.79 0.17
N GLN A 37 -1.30 8.70 0.42
CA GLN A 37 -2.32 9.29 -0.47
C GLN A 37 -2.25 10.82 -0.49
N ASP A 38 -1.98 11.47 0.63
CA ASP A 38 -1.82 12.92 0.69
C ASP A 38 -0.57 13.38 -0.06
N ALA A 39 0.54 12.64 0.02
CA ALA A 39 1.76 12.95 -0.74
C ALA A 39 1.52 12.93 -2.26
N VAL A 40 0.69 11.99 -2.76
CA VAL A 40 0.27 11.94 -4.19
C VAL A 40 -0.52 13.18 -4.59
N ARG A 41 -1.42 13.66 -3.72
CA ARG A 41 -2.19 14.88 -3.98
C ARG A 41 -1.29 16.11 -3.99
N GLU A 42 -0.34 16.18 -3.06
CA GLU A 42 0.58 17.31 -2.95
C GLU A 42 1.48 17.45 -4.18
N ILE A 43 2.08 16.37 -4.69
CA ILE A 43 2.88 16.43 -5.92
C ILE A 43 2.01 16.80 -7.14
N SER A 44 0.81 16.24 -7.24
CA SER A 44 -0.07 16.42 -8.41
C SER A 44 -0.57 17.86 -8.56
N LEU A 45 -0.64 18.61 -7.46
CA LEU A 45 -1.13 19.98 -7.41
C LEU A 45 -0.01 21.01 -7.16
N HIS A 46 1.26 20.58 -7.09
CA HIS A 46 2.39 21.49 -6.88
C HIS A 46 2.61 22.40 -8.09
N ASP A 47 3.17 23.57 -7.84
CA ASP A 47 3.55 24.53 -8.89
C ASP A 47 4.65 23.92 -9.77
N ILE A 48 4.39 23.83 -11.07
CA ILE A 48 5.31 23.20 -12.02
C ILE A 48 6.52 24.07 -12.37
N ASP A 49 6.44 25.38 -12.10
CA ASP A 49 7.55 26.30 -12.32
C ASP A 49 8.60 26.16 -11.18
N ASP A 50 8.20 25.60 -10.03
CA ASP A 50 9.08 25.23 -8.92
C ASP A 50 9.61 23.79 -9.07
N ARG A 51 10.59 23.61 -9.96
CA ARG A 51 11.20 22.31 -10.24
C ARG A 51 11.83 21.64 -9.02
N GLU A 52 12.50 22.42 -8.17
CA GLU A 52 13.14 21.91 -6.95
C GLU A 52 12.08 21.43 -5.94
N GLY A 53 11.00 22.21 -5.76
CA GLY A 53 9.88 21.80 -4.91
C GLY A 53 9.13 20.59 -5.44
N LEU A 54 8.95 20.49 -6.77
CA LEU A 54 8.29 19.34 -7.40
C LEU A 54 9.10 18.05 -7.19
N GLU A 55 10.43 18.11 -7.34
CA GLU A 55 11.28 16.94 -7.06
C GLU A 55 11.27 16.58 -5.58
N ARG A 56 11.28 17.57 -4.69
CA ARG A 56 11.16 17.32 -3.25
C ARG A 56 9.84 16.61 -2.92
N LYS A 57 8.73 17.04 -3.50
CA LYS A 57 7.41 16.41 -3.32
C LYS A 57 7.35 15.01 -3.91
N ARG A 58 8.04 14.76 -5.02
CA ARG A 58 8.21 13.42 -5.60
C ARG A 58 8.97 12.49 -4.65
N ILE A 59 10.08 12.95 -4.08
CA ILE A 59 10.85 12.18 -3.09
C ILE A 59 9.98 11.89 -1.86
N ASP A 60 9.32 12.92 -1.30
CA ASP A 60 8.45 12.76 -0.13
C ASP A 60 7.32 11.72 -0.38
N MET A 61 6.76 11.69 -1.60
CA MET A 61 5.79 10.69 -2.02
C MET A 61 6.39 9.28 -2.00
N HIS A 62 7.54 9.05 -2.64
CA HIS A 62 8.16 7.73 -2.63
C HIS A 62 8.57 7.28 -1.23
N ASP A 63 9.11 8.19 -0.40
CA ASP A 63 9.49 7.90 0.98
C ASP A 63 8.28 7.48 1.83
N ALA A 64 7.11 8.09 1.62
CA ALA A 64 5.88 7.70 2.31
C ALA A 64 5.42 6.26 1.93
N PHE A 65 5.52 5.89 0.65
CA PHE A 65 5.21 4.52 0.22
C PHE A 65 6.27 3.50 0.65
N THR A 66 7.54 3.87 0.66
CA THR A 66 8.61 3.04 1.24
C THR A 66 8.28 2.71 2.70
N GLU A 67 7.95 3.71 3.51
CA GLU A 67 7.60 3.51 4.91
C GLU A 67 6.37 2.60 5.06
N LEU A 68 5.34 2.79 4.23
CA LEU A 68 4.15 1.94 4.21
C LEU A 68 4.51 0.48 3.90
N TYR A 69 5.25 0.23 2.82
CA TYR A 69 5.58 -1.13 2.39
C TYR A 69 6.58 -1.83 3.33
N ASP A 70 7.54 -1.11 3.91
CA ASP A 70 8.42 -1.65 4.95
C ASP A 70 7.64 -2.08 6.19
N LYS A 71 6.59 -1.34 6.57
CA LYS A 71 5.70 -1.72 7.68
C LYS A 71 4.80 -2.89 7.32
N ILE A 72 4.29 -2.99 6.09
CA ILE A 72 3.56 -4.17 5.61
C ILE A 72 4.45 -5.41 5.67
N ALA A 73 5.69 -5.31 5.18
CA ALA A 73 6.65 -6.42 5.24
C ALA A 73 6.96 -6.84 6.68
N SER A 74 7.25 -5.86 7.55
CA SER A 74 7.54 -6.10 8.97
C SER A 74 6.36 -6.75 9.69
N PHE A 75 5.13 -6.33 9.38
CA PHE A 75 3.93 -6.92 9.96
C PHE A 75 3.72 -8.35 9.46
N ASN A 76 3.87 -8.59 8.15
CA ASN A 76 3.81 -9.94 7.58
C ASN A 76 4.84 -10.87 8.23
N GLU A 77 6.08 -10.44 8.43
CA GLU A 77 7.11 -11.23 9.13
C GLU A 77 6.73 -11.51 10.58
N GLN A 78 6.19 -10.51 11.28
CA GLN A 78 5.79 -10.68 12.67
C GLN A 78 4.61 -11.65 12.81
N ILE A 79 3.71 -11.70 11.82
CA ILE A 79 2.57 -12.61 11.86
C ILE A 79 2.94 -14.06 11.53
N MET A 80 4.02 -14.26 10.76
CA MET A 80 4.60 -15.57 10.48
C MET A 80 5.30 -16.10 11.73
N ILE A 81 4.76 -17.15 12.36
CA ILE A 81 5.43 -17.84 13.48
C ILE A 81 5.60 -19.33 13.18
N ASP A 82 5.89 -19.61 11.92
CA ASP A 82 5.80 -20.97 11.41
C ASP A 82 7.06 -21.78 11.72
N ASP A 83 8.17 -21.15 12.10
CA ASP A 83 9.47 -21.82 12.31
C ASP A 83 9.44 -22.89 13.41
N PHE A 84 8.86 -22.56 14.57
CA PHE A 84 8.71 -23.54 15.65
C PHE A 84 7.64 -24.58 15.31
N ASP A 85 6.53 -24.19 14.67
CA ASP A 85 5.46 -25.13 14.32
C ASP A 85 5.98 -26.16 13.29
N LEU A 86 6.79 -25.71 12.33
CA LEU A 86 7.53 -26.56 11.39
C LEU A 86 8.50 -27.49 12.10
N ALA A 87 9.32 -26.96 13.03
CA ALA A 87 10.29 -27.76 13.78
C ALA A 87 9.59 -28.81 14.66
N TYR A 88 8.52 -28.42 15.33
CA TYR A 88 7.70 -29.25 16.20
C TYR A 88 7.02 -30.38 15.42
N LEU A 89 6.30 -30.05 14.34
CA LEU A 89 5.65 -31.05 13.48
C LEU A 89 6.69 -32.00 12.85
N ARG A 90 7.85 -31.48 12.43
CA ARG A 90 8.92 -32.30 11.85
C ARG A 90 9.48 -33.29 12.87
N ASN A 91 9.71 -32.85 14.11
CA ASN A 91 10.20 -33.72 15.16
C ASN A 91 9.14 -34.79 15.52
N ARG A 92 7.88 -34.38 15.65
CA ARG A 92 6.78 -35.30 15.99
C ARG A 92 6.48 -36.31 14.88
N ALA A 93 6.56 -35.90 13.61
CA ALA A 93 6.47 -36.80 12.47
C ALA A 93 7.62 -37.82 12.43
N ALA A 94 8.83 -37.40 12.82
CA ALA A 94 9.99 -38.30 12.91
C ALA A 94 9.85 -39.35 14.03
N GLN A 95 9.12 -39.02 15.09
CA GLN A 95 8.88 -39.90 16.25
C GLN A 95 7.59 -40.72 16.15
N SER A 96 6.76 -40.50 15.12
CA SER A 96 5.47 -41.18 14.94
C SER A 96 5.55 -42.28 13.87
N GLU A 97 4.63 -43.24 13.92
CA GLU A 97 4.48 -44.32 12.93
C GLU A 97 3.01 -44.48 12.49
N GLY A 98 2.79 -45.12 11.34
CA GLY A 98 1.44 -45.43 10.83
C GLY A 98 0.63 -44.21 10.37
N GLU A 99 -0.70 -44.26 10.52
CA GLU A 99 -1.64 -43.22 10.07
C GLU A 99 -1.36 -41.84 10.72
N VAL A 100 -0.87 -41.83 11.96
CA VAL A 100 -0.51 -40.59 12.67
C VAL A 100 0.67 -39.89 11.99
N LYS A 101 1.64 -40.66 11.49
CA LYS A 101 2.76 -40.10 10.73
C LYS A 101 2.30 -39.49 9.41
N GLU A 102 1.43 -40.19 8.68
CA GLU A 102 0.88 -39.68 7.41
C GLU A 102 0.10 -38.37 7.61
N GLN A 103 -0.70 -38.28 8.69
CA GLN A 103 -1.41 -37.04 9.04
C GLN A 103 -0.46 -35.89 9.40
N LEU A 104 0.59 -36.17 10.19
CA LEU A 104 1.58 -35.16 10.55
C LEU A 104 2.42 -34.71 9.35
N GLU A 105 2.76 -35.60 8.43
CA GLU A 105 3.46 -35.28 7.19
C GLU A 105 2.59 -34.45 6.24
N ALA A 106 1.29 -34.76 6.13
CA ALA A 106 0.33 -33.95 5.37
C ALA A 106 0.19 -32.53 5.95
N ALA A 107 0.01 -32.43 7.27
CA ALA A 107 -0.07 -31.13 7.96
C ALA A 107 1.23 -30.32 7.81
N LEU A 108 2.39 -31.00 7.82
CA LEU A 108 3.69 -30.37 7.59
C LEU A 108 3.82 -29.83 6.15
N GLU A 109 3.34 -30.56 5.14
CA GLU A 109 3.35 -30.06 3.75
C GLU A 109 2.38 -28.90 3.54
N GLU A 110 1.20 -28.93 4.16
CA GLU A 110 0.25 -27.81 4.13
C GLU A 110 0.85 -26.56 4.79
N LEU A 111 1.43 -26.72 5.99
CA LEU A 111 2.10 -25.62 6.69
C LEU A 111 3.24 -25.05 5.85
N LYS A 112 4.09 -25.88 5.23
CA LYS A 112 5.15 -25.42 4.31
C LYS A 112 4.59 -24.60 3.14
N ALA A 113 3.51 -25.04 2.51
CA ALA A 113 2.89 -24.31 1.41
C ALA A 113 2.35 -22.93 1.87
N GLN A 114 1.76 -22.88 3.06
CA GLN A 114 1.30 -21.64 3.67
C GLN A 114 2.47 -20.69 4.01
N VAL A 115 3.54 -21.20 4.64
CA VAL A 115 4.77 -20.43 4.92
C VAL A 115 5.33 -19.83 3.63
N GLN A 116 5.37 -20.61 2.54
CA GLN A 116 5.86 -20.13 1.25
C GLN A 116 5.02 -18.99 0.69
N THR A 117 3.70 -19.07 0.82
CA THR A 117 2.77 -18.03 0.37
C THR A 117 2.96 -16.74 1.19
N ASN A 118 3.02 -16.86 2.52
CA ASN A 118 3.24 -15.73 3.41
C ASN A 118 4.61 -15.07 3.17
N LEU A 119 5.65 -15.90 2.94
CA LEU A 119 7.00 -15.43 2.64
C LEU A 119 7.04 -14.65 1.31
N ALA A 120 6.31 -15.11 0.29
CA ALA A 120 6.18 -14.38 -0.97
C ALA A 120 5.55 -12.99 -0.76
N ASP A 121 4.58 -12.87 0.15
CA ASP A 121 3.94 -11.60 0.48
C ASP A 121 4.86 -10.63 1.23
N VAL A 122 5.69 -11.13 2.16
CA VAL A 122 6.77 -10.36 2.79
C VAL A 122 7.72 -9.83 1.73
N TRP A 123 8.18 -10.72 0.84
CA TRP A 123 9.16 -10.36 -0.16
C TRP A 123 8.63 -9.34 -1.16
N MET A 124 7.39 -9.51 -1.60
CA MET A 124 6.76 -8.55 -2.50
C MET A 124 6.68 -7.17 -1.86
N ALA A 125 6.26 -7.07 -0.59
CA ALA A 125 6.23 -5.79 0.12
C ALA A 125 7.63 -5.16 0.22
N ARG A 126 8.69 -5.95 0.47
CA ARG A 126 10.08 -5.44 0.47
C ARG A 126 10.53 -4.96 -0.91
N VAL A 127 10.23 -5.72 -1.96
CA VAL A 127 10.54 -5.32 -3.34
C VAL A 127 9.86 -4.00 -3.67
N MET A 128 8.59 -3.82 -3.27
CA MET A 128 7.89 -2.54 -3.43
C MET A 128 8.60 -1.40 -2.68
N ALA A 129 8.95 -1.60 -1.41
CA ALA A 129 9.67 -0.58 -0.64
C ALA A 129 10.98 -0.15 -1.32
N TRP A 130 11.74 -1.12 -1.84
CA TRP A 130 12.99 -0.87 -2.57
C TRP A 130 12.79 -0.20 -3.92
N LEU A 131 11.73 -0.56 -4.67
CA LEU A 131 11.39 0.13 -5.92
C LEU A 131 11.09 1.61 -5.66
N HIS A 132 10.37 1.92 -4.59
CA HIS A 132 10.12 3.30 -4.19
C HIS A 132 11.40 4.02 -3.76
N GLN A 133 12.26 3.40 -2.96
CA GLN A 133 13.56 3.98 -2.57
C GLN A 133 14.45 4.25 -3.78
N ALA A 134 14.42 3.35 -4.75
CA ALA A 134 15.19 3.50 -5.97
C ALA A 134 14.63 4.60 -6.87
N ALA A 135 13.31 4.67 -7.05
CA ALA A 135 12.66 5.76 -7.79
C ALA A 135 12.87 7.13 -7.14
N ALA A 136 12.82 7.23 -5.81
CA ALA A 136 13.17 8.43 -5.05
C ALA A 136 14.60 8.91 -5.32
N ALA A 137 15.48 7.98 -5.71
CA ALA A 137 16.88 8.25 -5.99
C ALA A 137 17.20 8.40 -7.49
N SER A 138 16.26 8.08 -8.40
CA SER A 138 16.45 8.06 -9.86
C SER A 138 15.52 9.03 -10.61
N GLY A 139 15.20 10.18 -10.03
CA GLY A 139 14.29 11.16 -10.65
C GLY A 139 14.91 11.97 -11.80
N PRO A 140 14.10 12.45 -12.75
CA PRO A 140 14.56 13.32 -13.84
C PRO A 140 15.04 14.70 -13.38
N PHE A 141 14.93 14.99 -12.07
CA PHE A 141 15.34 16.24 -11.43
C PHE A 141 16.43 16.02 -10.36
N VAL A 142 16.99 14.81 -10.24
CA VAL A 142 18.12 14.55 -9.33
C VAL A 142 19.39 15.14 -9.96
N GLU A 143 19.87 16.26 -9.40
CA GLU A 143 21.12 16.90 -9.81
C GLU A 143 22.35 16.09 -9.36
N GLU A 144 23.50 16.33 -10.00
CA GLU A 144 24.83 15.76 -9.68
C GLU A 144 25.25 15.93 -8.20
N GLU A 145 24.50 16.72 -7.40
CA GLU A 145 24.75 16.98 -5.97
C GLU A 145 24.33 15.84 -5.02
N HIS A 146 23.81 14.71 -5.54
CA HIS A 146 23.27 13.61 -4.73
C HIS A 146 23.94 12.23 -4.98
N GLU A 147 25.26 12.18 -5.14
CA GLU A 147 26.05 10.92 -5.24
C GLU A 147 25.68 9.87 -4.17
N ASP A 148 25.35 10.30 -2.95
CA ASP A 148 24.97 9.39 -1.85
C ASP A 148 23.63 8.69 -2.11
N LYS A 149 22.69 9.37 -2.80
CA LYS A 149 21.41 8.77 -3.21
C LYS A 149 21.57 7.86 -4.41
N GLU A 150 22.44 8.20 -5.36
CA GLU A 150 22.76 7.33 -6.51
C GLU A 150 23.41 6.01 -6.07
N LYS A 151 24.34 6.06 -5.10
CA LYS A 151 24.92 4.88 -4.44
C LYS A 151 23.86 4.08 -3.66
N SER A 152 22.89 4.76 -3.05
CA SER A 152 21.74 4.15 -2.38
C SER A 152 20.82 3.43 -3.38
N ALA A 153 20.52 4.03 -4.53
CA ALA A 153 19.72 3.43 -5.59
C ALA A 153 20.34 2.11 -6.07
N SER A 154 21.65 2.14 -6.37
CA SER A 154 22.42 0.95 -6.77
C SER A 154 22.40 -0.16 -5.72
N LYS A 155 22.41 0.20 -4.43
CA LYS A 155 22.35 -0.76 -3.31
C LYS A 155 20.97 -1.41 -3.18
N HIS A 156 19.88 -0.63 -3.24
CA HIS A 156 18.52 -1.15 -3.15
C HIS A 156 18.14 -1.94 -4.40
N LEU A 157 18.65 -1.54 -5.56
CA LEU A 157 18.61 -2.32 -6.79
C LEU A 157 19.31 -3.68 -6.64
N ALA A 158 20.54 -3.70 -6.11
CA ALA A 158 21.25 -4.95 -5.82
C ALA A 158 20.48 -5.85 -4.84
N ALA A 159 19.72 -5.27 -3.90
CA ALA A 159 18.84 -6.01 -3.01
C ALA A 159 17.63 -6.60 -3.75
N VAL A 160 16.95 -5.81 -4.60
CA VAL A 160 15.87 -6.28 -5.50
C VAL A 160 16.36 -7.46 -6.34
N TYR A 161 17.56 -7.36 -6.93
CA TYR A 161 18.17 -8.43 -7.72
C TYR A 161 18.51 -9.69 -6.93
N THR A 162 19.19 -9.53 -5.79
CA THR A 162 19.59 -10.66 -4.93
C THR A 162 18.36 -11.44 -4.45
N MET A 163 17.22 -10.76 -4.33
CA MET A 163 15.97 -11.38 -3.92
C MET A 163 15.21 -12.03 -5.06
N LEU A 164 15.23 -11.45 -6.26
CA LEU A 164 14.68 -12.10 -7.45
C LEU A 164 15.49 -13.34 -7.89
N GLU A 165 16.74 -13.48 -7.43
CA GLU A 165 17.49 -14.74 -7.54
C GLU A 165 16.87 -15.87 -6.70
N LYS A 166 16.17 -15.55 -5.59
CA LYS A 166 15.34 -16.52 -4.88
C LYS A 166 14.00 -16.58 -5.61
N PRO A 167 13.58 -17.76 -6.10
CA PRO A 167 12.39 -17.84 -6.93
C PRO A 167 11.21 -17.31 -6.09
N PHE A 168 10.45 -16.38 -6.67
CA PHE A 168 9.21 -15.83 -6.09
C PHE A 168 8.18 -16.93 -5.73
N SER A 169 8.44 -18.17 -6.13
CA SER A 169 7.93 -19.41 -5.53
C SER A 169 9.09 -20.28 -5.03
N ALA A 170 9.10 -20.72 -3.78
CA ALA A 170 10.12 -21.68 -3.29
C ALA A 170 10.09 -23.05 -4.01
N VAL A 171 9.17 -23.26 -4.96
CA VAL A 171 9.28 -24.28 -6.01
C VAL A 171 10.01 -23.68 -7.22
N PRO A 172 11.21 -24.17 -7.59
CA PRO A 172 11.96 -23.70 -8.74
C PRO A 172 11.31 -24.23 -10.02
N GLN A 173 10.30 -23.56 -10.56
CA GLN A 173 9.73 -23.89 -11.88
C GLN A 173 10.07 -22.89 -12.98
N LYS A 174 10.69 -21.73 -12.68
CA LYS A 174 11.29 -20.85 -13.69
C LYS A 174 12.75 -20.57 -13.36
N VAL A 175 13.62 -21.27 -14.08
CA VAL A 175 15.07 -21.35 -13.82
C VAL A 175 15.85 -20.27 -14.58
N ASP A 176 15.21 -19.38 -15.35
CA ASP A 176 15.91 -18.53 -16.32
C ASP A 176 16.48 -17.22 -15.73
N GLY A 177 15.68 -16.45 -14.97
CA GLY A 177 16.11 -15.18 -14.36
C GLY A 177 17.27 -15.31 -13.37
N THR A 178 17.17 -16.26 -12.43
CA THR A 178 18.24 -16.59 -11.47
C THR A 178 19.53 -17.06 -12.16
N GLN A 179 19.43 -17.79 -13.28
CA GLN A 179 20.61 -18.20 -14.04
C GLN A 179 21.26 -17.02 -14.76
N LYS A 180 20.48 -16.04 -15.25
CA LYS A 180 20.99 -14.83 -15.90
C LYS A 180 21.70 -13.90 -14.91
N LEU A 181 21.13 -13.64 -13.74
CA LEU A 181 21.79 -12.84 -12.69
C LEU A 181 23.06 -13.50 -12.15
N ARG A 182 23.05 -14.83 -11.96
CA ARG A 182 24.29 -15.57 -11.64
C ARG A 182 25.34 -15.46 -12.75
N ARG A 183 24.93 -15.45 -14.03
CA ARG A 183 25.86 -15.22 -15.15
C ARG A 183 26.39 -13.79 -15.17
N VAL A 184 25.60 -12.79 -14.78
CA VAL A 184 26.02 -11.38 -14.59
C VAL A 184 27.06 -11.29 -13.46
N ALA A 185 26.76 -11.86 -12.29
CA ALA A 185 27.68 -11.88 -11.15
C ALA A 185 28.99 -12.63 -11.45
N LEU A 186 28.91 -13.84 -12.04
CA LEU A 186 30.08 -14.62 -12.46
C LEU A 186 30.88 -13.91 -13.56
N GLY A 187 30.20 -13.23 -14.49
CA GLY A 187 30.83 -12.41 -15.52
C GLY A 187 31.59 -11.22 -14.93
N MET A 188 31.08 -10.61 -13.87
CA MET A 188 31.72 -9.47 -13.21
C MET A 188 32.92 -9.92 -12.37
N GLN A 189 32.80 -11.07 -11.71
CA GLN A 189 33.93 -11.72 -11.02
C GLN A 189 35.03 -12.12 -12.01
N ALA A 190 34.66 -12.75 -13.13
CA ALA A 190 35.61 -13.10 -14.19
C ALA A 190 36.31 -11.85 -14.77
N TYR A 191 35.54 -10.78 -15.02
CA TYR A 191 36.10 -9.49 -15.45
C TYR A 191 37.08 -8.93 -14.42
N THR A 192 36.72 -8.93 -13.14
CA THR A 192 37.56 -8.40 -12.05
C THR A 192 38.87 -9.19 -11.92
N LEU A 193 38.81 -10.51 -12.01
CA LEU A 193 39.99 -11.39 -11.96
C LEU A 193 40.91 -11.22 -13.17
N LEU A 194 40.34 -11.01 -14.36
CA LEU A 194 41.11 -10.85 -15.60
C LEU A 194 41.63 -9.44 -15.80
N LYS A 195 40.99 -8.42 -15.20
CA LYS A 195 41.37 -7.00 -15.30
C LYS A 195 42.77 -6.72 -14.73
N GLU A 196 43.22 -7.50 -13.74
CA GLU A 196 44.58 -7.36 -13.18
C GLU A 196 45.66 -7.93 -14.10
N SER A 197 45.30 -8.81 -15.04
CA SER A 197 46.24 -9.54 -15.91
C SER A 197 46.19 -9.12 -17.38
N HIS A 198 45.20 -8.31 -17.78
CA HIS A 198 44.97 -7.89 -19.16
C HIS A 198 44.79 -6.37 -19.27
N GLU A 199 45.20 -5.76 -20.39
CA GLU A 199 44.99 -4.34 -20.63
C GLU A 199 43.48 -4.02 -20.76
N ALA A 200 43.04 -2.83 -20.34
CA ALA A 200 41.63 -2.44 -20.33
C ALA A 200 40.90 -2.50 -21.70
N LYS A 201 41.62 -2.70 -22.81
CA LYS A 201 41.10 -2.86 -24.18
C LYS A 201 41.21 -4.29 -24.72
N ASP A 202 41.55 -5.25 -23.88
CA ASP A 202 41.63 -6.65 -24.25
C ASP A 202 40.29 -7.17 -24.80
N GLU A 203 40.34 -7.95 -25.89
CA GLU A 203 39.16 -8.40 -26.63
C GLU A 203 38.27 -9.36 -25.82
N GLU A 204 38.86 -10.09 -24.87
CA GLU A 204 38.19 -11.02 -23.98
C GLU A 204 37.50 -10.26 -22.84
N LEU A 205 38.21 -9.33 -22.19
CA LEU A 205 37.62 -8.43 -21.18
C LEU A 205 36.44 -7.61 -21.74
N THR A 206 36.59 -7.05 -22.95
CA THR A 206 35.56 -6.25 -23.62
C THR A 206 34.33 -7.10 -23.96
N SER A 207 34.53 -8.37 -24.31
CA SER A 207 33.47 -9.34 -24.61
C SER A 207 32.69 -9.77 -23.36
N ILE A 208 33.41 -10.03 -22.26
CA ILE A 208 32.82 -10.39 -20.97
C ILE A 208 31.96 -9.23 -20.47
N LEU A 209 32.49 -8.00 -20.48
CA LEU A 209 31.75 -6.83 -20.01
C LEU A 209 30.49 -6.57 -20.85
N GLY A 210 30.59 -6.63 -22.18
CA GLY A 210 29.44 -6.47 -23.07
C GLY A 210 28.36 -7.52 -22.86
N LYS A 211 28.73 -8.81 -22.72
CA LYS A 211 27.78 -9.90 -22.45
C LYS A 211 27.12 -9.78 -21.08
N ASN A 212 27.86 -9.27 -20.11
CA ASN A 212 27.37 -9.05 -18.77
C ASN A 212 26.31 -7.93 -18.75
N LYS A 213 26.67 -6.76 -19.30
CA LYS A 213 25.78 -5.60 -19.39
C LYS A 213 24.52 -5.87 -20.23
N SER A 214 24.63 -6.65 -21.32
CA SER A 214 23.43 -7.03 -22.08
C SER A 214 22.52 -7.98 -21.31
N ALA A 215 23.08 -8.95 -20.57
CA ALA A 215 22.29 -9.89 -19.78
C ALA A 215 21.58 -9.20 -18.60
N GLU A 216 22.20 -8.16 -18.03
CA GLU A 216 21.60 -7.31 -17.01
C GLU A 216 20.44 -6.46 -17.58
N ALA A 217 20.61 -5.88 -18.77
CA ALA A 217 19.53 -5.15 -19.46
C ALA A 217 18.35 -6.06 -19.85
N GLU A 218 18.63 -7.25 -20.39
CA GLU A 218 17.62 -8.28 -20.71
C GLU A 218 16.85 -8.73 -19.46
N PHE A 219 17.53 -8.81 -18.31
CA PHE A 219 16.89 -9.11 -17.03
C PHE A 219 15.89 -8.01 -16.64
N TYR A 220 16.18 -6.73 -16.81
CA TYR A 220 15.21 -5.66 -16.52
C TYR A 220 13.95 -5.75 -17.38
N ASP A 221 14.10 -6.05 -18.67
CA ASP A 221 12.95 -6.21 -19.57
C ASP A 221 12.09 -7.44 -19.15
N GLU A 222 12.72 -8.54 -18.72
CA GLU A 222 12.01 -9.73 -18.21
C GLU A 222 11.39 -9.49 -16.82
N PHE A 223 12.11 -8.82 -15.93
CA PHE A 223 11.64 -8.40 -14.62
C PHE A 223 10.40 -7.52 -14.76
N LEU A 224 10.39 -6.57 -15.69
CA LEU A 224 9.22 -5.73 -15.94
C LEU A 224 8.01 -6.55 -16.43
N ASN A 225 8.22 -7.56 -17.29
CA ASN A 225 7.14 -8.44 -17.73
C ASN A 225 6.59 -9.33 -16.60
N GLU A 226 7.45 -9.81 -15.70
CA GLU A 226 7.04 -10.61 -14.54
C GLU A 226 6.40 -9.74 -13.45
N LEU A 227 6.96 -8.55 -13.21
CA LEU A 227 6.40 -7.53 -12.33
C LEU A 227 5.02 -7.15 -12.85
N ILE A 228 4.84 -6.69 -14.09
CA ILE A 228 3.52 -6.35 -14.66
C ILE A 228 2.56 -7.55 -14.61
N GLY A 229 3.05 -8.75 -14.88
CA GLY A 229 2.26 -9.99 -14.82
C GLY A 229 1.70 -10.30 -13.42
N GLN A 230 2.45 -10.00 -12.36
CA GLN A 230 2.03 -10.18 -10.96
C GLN A 230 1.50 -8.89 -10.30
N GLU A 231 1.79 -7.73 -10.89
CA GLU A 231 1.45 -6.38 -10.44
C GLU A 231 -0.07 -6.24 -10.37
N SER A 232 -0.80 -6.76 -11.36
CA SER A 232 -2.27 -6.74 -11.34
C SER A 232 -2.83 -7.35 -10.04
N THR A 233 -2.17 -8.36 -9.48
CA THR A 233 -2.58 -9.02 -8.22
C THR A 233 -2.31 -8.13 -7.00
N PHE A 234 -1.22 -7.37 -6.96
CA PHE A 234 -0.85 -6.50 -5.84
C PHE A 234 -1.49 -5.11 -5.94
N ARG A 235 -1.55 -4.54 -7.15
CA ARG A 235 -2.28 -3.31 -7.47
C ARG A 235 -3.76 -3.49 -7.14
N GLN A 236 -4.38 -4.62 -7.53
CA GLN A 236 -5.73 -4.92 -7.08
C GLN A 236 -5.78 -5.13 -5.55
N ALA A 237 -4.81 -5.84 -4.95
CA ALA A 237 -4.81 -6.14 -3.50
C ALA A 237 -4.61 -4.93 -2.56
N PHE A 238 -3.83 -3.91 -2.93
CA PHE A 238 -3.30 -2.89 -2.00
C PHE A 238 -3.53 -1.42 -2.37
N ASN A 239 -3.80 -1.07 -3.63
CA ASN A 239 -4.46 0.17 -4.05
C ASN A 239 -4.54 0.22 -5.59
N PRO A 240 -5.69 -0.12 -6.22
CA PRO A 240 -5.75 -0.22 -7.67
C PRO A 240 -5.66 1.13 -8.41
N PHE A 241 -5.70 2.24 -7.67
CA PHE A 241 -5.90 3.59 -8.20
C PHE A 241 -4.64 4.47 -8.22
N ASP A 242 -3.51 3.96 -7.75
CA ASP A 242 -2.22 4.66 -7.67
C ASP A 242 -1.43 4.59 -9.01
N GLU A 243 -2.09 4.88 -10.13
CA GLU A 243 -1.49 4.77 -11.47
C GLU A 243 -0.30 5.71 -11.69
N LEU A 244 -0.33 6.91 -11.09
CA LEU A 244 0.72 7.93 -11.22
C LEU A 244 2.08 7.41 -10.72
N ILE A 245 2.07 6.82 -9.52
CA ILE A 245 3.26 6.30 -8.83
C ILE A 245 3.92 5.19 -9.64
N TRP A 246 3.10 4.25 -10.12
CA TRP A 246 3.59 3.12 -10.90
C TRP A 246 4.24 3.56 -12.20
N ARG A 247 3.62 4.51 -12.90
CA ARG A 247 4.17 5.07 -14.15
C ARG A 247 5.48 5.84 -13.89
N ASP A 248 5.61 6.52 -12.75
CA ASP A 248 6.87 7.17 -12.36
C ASP A 248 7.98 6.14 -12.09
N ILE A 249 7.74 5.09 -11.29
CA ILE A 249 8.72 4.02 -11.02
C ILE A 249 9.16 3.34 -12.33
N ILE A 250 8.19 3.00 -13.19
CA ILE A 250 8.48 2.31 -14.45
C ILE A 250 9.33 3.18 -15.38
N SER A 251 9.02 4.48 -15.49
CA SER A 251 9.72 5.41 -16.39
C SER A 251 11.12 5.80 -15.89
N SER A 252 11.20 6.32 -14.66
CA SER A 252 12.40 6.93 -14.05
C SER A 252 13.43 5.92 -13.58
N PHE A 253 13.01 4.67 -13.35
CA PHE A 253 13.88 3.66 -12.82
C PHE A 253 14.05 2.48 -13.79
N ILE A 254 12.97 1.76 -14.11
CA ILE A 254 13.11 0.47 -14.79
C ILE A 254 13.58 0.64 -16.24
N PHE A 255 12.90 1.48 -17.02
CA PHE A 255 13.26 1.62 -18.43
C PHE A 255 14.47 2.51 -18.69
N GLU A 256 14.72 3.52 -17.84
CA GLU A 256 15.89 4.39 -17.97
C GLU A 256 17.18 3.60 -17.71
N GLN A 257 17.24 2.85 -16.61
CA GLN A 257 18.40 2.00 -16.29
C GLN A 257 18.65 0.90 -17.32
N ALA A 258 17.60 0.24 -17.80
CA ALA A 258 17.73 -0.75 -18.87
C ALA A 258 18.27 -0.13 -20.16
N THR A 259 17.85 1.10 -20.49
CA THR A 259 18.33 1.85 -21.65
C THR A 259 19.82 2.20 -21.51
N ASP A 260 20.26 2.61 -20.34
CA ASP A 260 21.67 2.91 -20.04
C ASP A 260 22.56 1.68 -20.12
N LEU A 261 22.12 0.55 -19.58
CA LEU A 261 22.85 -0.71 -19.73
C LEU A 261 22.98 -1.16 -21.18
N TYR A 262 21.94 -0.97 -22.00
CA TYR A 262 22.05 -1.21 -23.44
C TYR A 262 23.01 -0.21 -24.12
N ASN A 263 23.04 1.06 -23.70
CA ASN A 263 23.99 2.06 -24.20
C ASN A 263 25.44 1.67 -23.88
N GLU A 264 25.68 1.14 -22.69
CA GLU A 264 26.98 0.63 -22.27
C GLU A 264 27.34 -0.66 -23.03
N ALA A 265 26.39 -1.58 -23.22
CA ALA A 265 26.65 -2.90 -23.81
C ALA A 265 26.91 -2.83 -25.33
N ILE A 266 26.18 -2.02 -26.09
CA ILE A 266 26.23 -1.98 -27.56
C ILE A 266 27.66 -1.72 -28.12
N PRO A 267 28.43 -0.73 -27.62
CA PRO A 267 29.81 -0.47 -28.06
C PRO A 267 30.74 -1.70 -28.01
N HIS A 268 30.53 -2.61 -27.06
CA HIS A 268 31.33 -3.83 -26.92
C HIS A 268 31.11 -4.85 -28.04
N PHE A 269 29.96 -4.80 -28.71
CA PHE A 269 29.60 -5.70 -29.81
C PHE A 269 29.80 -5.08 -31.20
N GLN A 270 29.93 -3.75 -31.31
CA GLN A 270 30.02 -3.03 -32.59
C GLN A 270 31.23 -3.42 -33.46
N LYS A 271 32.33 -3.87 -32.85
CA LYS A 271 33.58 -4.19 -33.57
C LYS A 271 33.65 -5.61 -34.14
N LYS A 272 32.70 -6.50 -33.79
CA LYS A 272 32.78 -7.93 -34.11
C LYS A 272 31.69 -8.36 -35.09
N ARG A 273 32.08 -8.82 -36.30
CA ARG A 273 31.14 -9.28 -37.36
C ARG A 273 30.25 -10.45 -36.93
N GLU A 274 30.74 -11.30 -36.03
CA GLU A 274 30.04 -12.49 -35.52
C GLU A 274 28.83 -12.16 -34.63
N HIS A 275 28.73 -10.93 -34.12
CA HIS A 275 27.65 -10.50 -33.25
C HIS A 275 26.59 -9.66 -33.96
N LYS A 276 26.54 -9.67 -35.30
CA LYS A 276 25.64 -8.82 -36.09
C LYS A 276 24.16 -9.03 -35.76
N GLU A 277 23.72 -10.27 -35.59
CA GLU A 277 22.33 -10.59 -35.23
C GLU A 277 22.00 -10.18 -33.80
N ARG A 278 22.87 -10.52 -32.84
CA ARG A 278 22.74 -10.11 -31.43
C ARG A 278 22.74 -8.59 -31.27
N LEU A 279 23.58 -7.88 -32.03
CA LEU A 279 23.64 -6.43 -32.04
C LEU A 279 22.39 -5.80 -32.67
N ALA A 280 21.79 -6.43 -33.68
CA ALA A 280 20.50 -5.99 -34.22
C ALA A 280 19.37 -6.20 -33.20
N MET A 281 19.37 -7.32 -32.49
CA MET A 281 18.42 -7.64 -31.42
C MET A 281 18.54 -6.67 -30.24
N MET A 282 19.76 -6.45 -29.73
CA MET A 282 20.01 -5.49 -28.63
C MET A 282 19.64 -4.06 -29.00
N LYS A 283 19.90 -3.63 -30.24
CA LYS A 283 19.44 -2.32 -30.73
C LYS A 283 17.92 -2.24 -30.78
N SER A 284 17.26 -3.32 -31.22
CA SER A 284 15.80 -3.39 -31.23
C SER A 284 15.21 -3.31 -29.83
N TRP A 285 15.78 -4.03 -28.86
CA TRP A 285 15.34 -3.99 -27.46
C TRP A 285 15.59 -2.64 -26.83
N LYS A 286 16.80 -2.08 -26.96
CA LYS A 286 17.10 -0.72 -26.51
C LYS A 286 16.06 0.28 -26.99
N GLN A 287 15.71 0.26 -28.28
CA GLN A 287 14.74 1.21 -28.82
C GLN A 287 13.31 0.97 -28.32
N ASN A 288 12.94 -0.28 -28.01
CA ASN A 288 11.68 -0.59 -27.36
C ASN A 288 11.65 -0.05 -25.92
N THR A 289 12.67 -0.39 -25.13
CA THR A 289 12.83 0.02 -23.72
C THR A 289 12.88 1.54 -23.57
N ALA A 290 13.69 2.23 -24.37
CA ALA A 290 13.77 3.69 -24.39
C ALA A 290 12.44 4.34 -24.82
N GLY A 291 11.77 3.76 -25.82
CA GLY A 291 10.47 4.22 -26.25
C GLY A 291 9.39 4.07 -25.17
N LEU A 292 9.40 2.96 -24.42
CA LEU A 292 8.47 2.71 -23.32
C LEU A 292 8.74 3.66 -22.14
N SER A 293 10.00 3.91 -21.76
CA SER A 293 10.35 4.92 -20.74
C SER A 293 9.64 6.25 -21.00
N GLU A 294 9.76 6.74 -22.24
CA GLU A 294 9.18 8.01 -22.67
C GLU A 294 7.64 7.99 -22.71
N VAL A 295 7.02 6.84 -23.03
CA VAL A 295 5.56 6.67 -22.94
C VAL A 295 5.08 6.81 -21.50
N TYR A 296 5.71 6.11 -20.56
CA TYR A 296 5.31 6.14 -19.15
C TYR A 296 5.55 7.52 -18.52
N LEU A 297 6.64 8.20 -18.92
CA LEU A 297 6.89 9.59 -18.54
C LEU A 297 5.80 10.52 -19.08
N ALA A 298 5.41 10.36 -20.35
CA ALA A 298 4.35 11.16 -20.96
C ALA A 298 2.98 10.94 -20.30
N MET A 299 2.69 9.70 -19.88
CA MET A 299 1.48 9.36 -19.13
C MET A 299 1.48 9.99 -17.74
N THR A 300 2.62 9.98 -17.04
CA THR A 300 2.77 10.64 -15.73
C THR A 300 2.47 12.15 -15.83
N TYR A 301 3.07 12.85 -16.80
CA TYR A 301 2.77 14.26 -17.05
C TYR A 301 1.32 14.50 -17.48
N THR A 302 0.70 13.55 -18.17
CA THR A 302 -0.72 13.62 -18.53
C THR A 302 -1.61 13.59 -17.29
N ASP A 303 -1.34 12.70 -16.34
CA ASP A 303 -2.15 12.58 -15.12
C ASP A 303 -2.06 13.86 -14.27
N ILE A 304 -0.87 14.45 -14.15
CA ILE A 304 -0.66 15.74 -13.48
C ILE A 304 -1.35 16.88 -14.25
N ALA A 305 -1.26 16.89 -15.59
CA ALA A 305 -1.93 17.90 -16.41
C ALA A 305 -3.46 17.84 -16.26
N ASP A 306 -4.03 16.63 -16.22
CA ASP A 306 -5.45 16.42 -15.98
C ASP A 306 -5.85 16.91 -14.58
N ALA A 307 -5.02 16.68 -13.56
CA ALA A 307 -5.25 17.20 -12.20
C ALA A 307 -5.23 18.74 -12.15
N GLN A 308 -4.23 19.37 -12.76
CA GLN A 308 -4.12 20.84 -12.86
C GLN A 308 -5.29 21.45 -13.66
N MET A 309 -5.68 20.82 -14.77
CA MET A 309 -6.84 21.25 -15.56
C MET A 309 -8.13 21.19 -14.74
N ARG A 310 -8.32 20.13 -13.93
CA ARG A 310 -9.48 20.00 -13.02
C ARG A 310 -9.45 21.00 -11.87
N ALA A 311 -8.26 21.45 -11.47
CA ALA A 311 -8.09 22.52 -10.48
C ALA A 311 -8.35 23.92 -11.07
N GLY A 312 -8.42 24.05 -12.40
CA GLY A 312 -8.57 25.33 -13.10
C GLY A 312 -7.24 26.01 -13.45
N ASN A 313 -6.11 25.36 -13.21
CA ASN A 313 -4.76 25.88 -13.48
C ASN A 313 -4.37 25.62 -14.94
N LEU A 314 -4.99 26.38 -15.87
CA LEU A 314 -4.92 26.10 -17.32
C LEU A 314 -3.56 26.37 -17.95
N GLU A 315 -2.80 27.34 -17.43
CA GLU A 315 -1.44 27.59 -17.90
C GLU A 315 -0.51 26.42 -17.57
N ASP A 316 -0.61 25.89 -16.36
CA ASP A 316 0.21 24.76 -15.91
C ASP A 316 -0.19 23.47 -16.62
N ALA A 317 -1.51 23.21 -16.74
CA ALA A 317 -2.01 22.11 -17.55
C ALA A 317 -1.52 22.20 -19.01
N SER A 318 -1.51 23.39 -19.62
CA SER A 318 -1.03 23.60 -20.98
C SER A 318 0.45 23.25 -21.13
N LYS A 319 1.31 23.70 -20.19
CA LYS A 319 2.74 23.40 -20.16
C LYS A 319 2.97 21.90 -19.98
N LEU A 320 2.30 21.25 -19.04
CA LEU A 320 2.43 19.80 -18.78
C LEU A 320 1.98 18.95 -19.97
N TYR A 321 0.86 19.28 -20.62
CA TYR A 321 0.44 18.59 -21.85
C TYR A 321 1.44 18.78 -23.00
N GLN A 322 2.13 19.92 -23.07
CA GLN A 322 3.19 20.12 -24.06
C GLN A 322 4.41 19.23 -23.75
N VAL A 323 4.81 19.12 -22.48
CA VAL A 323 5.87 18.20 -22.04
C VAL A 323 5.50 16.74 -22.35
N ALA A 324 4.27 16.32 -22.04
CA ALA A 324 3.75 15.00 -22.38
C ALA A 324 3.78 14.74 -23.90
N SER A 325 3.37 15.73 -24.71
CA SER A 325 3.44 15.64 -26.17
C SER A 325 4.88 15.45 -26.67
N ASP A 326 5.84 16.16 -26.08
CA ASP A 326 7.24 16.06 -26.47
C ASP A 326 7.85 14.71 -26.08
N ALA A 327 7.48 14.16 -24.91
CA ALA A 327 7.86 12.81 -24.47
C ALA A 327 7.29 11.72 -25.40
N PHE A 328 5.98 11.75 -25.73
CA PHE A 328 5.42 10.86 -26.75
C PHE A 328 6.11 11.01 -28.12
N GLY A 329 6.59 12.22 -28.45
CA GLY A 329 7.37 12.46 -29.65
C GLY A 329 8.79 11.90 -29.63
N ARG A 330 9.40 11.74 -28.45
CA ARG A 330 10.66 10.99 -28.28
C ARG A 330 10.40 9.49 -28.38
N ALA A 331 9.35 8.99 -27.72
CA ALA A 331 8.90 7.59 -27.85
C ALA A 331 8.65 7.17 -29.31
N GLU A 332 7.91 7.99 -30.06
CA GLU A 332 7.66 7.78 -31.50
C GLU A 332 8.96 7.59 -32.29
N LYS A 333 9.99 8.39 -32.01
CA LYS A 333 11.28 8.32 -32.70
C LYS A 333 12.00 7.02 -32.38
N CYS A 334 12.03 6.62 -31.11
CA CYS A 334 12.64 5.37 -30.68
C CYS A 334 11.98 4.17 -31.37
N PHE A 335 10.65 4.06 -31.32
CA PHE A 335 9.93 2.95 -31.93
C PHE A 335 10.08 2.90 -33.46
N ARG A 336 10.10 4.05 -34.15
CA ARG A 336 10.20 4.11 -35.61
C ARG A 336 11.54 3.58 -36.15
N GLU A 337 12.59 3.52 -35.34
CA GLU A 337 13.87 2.93 -35.74
C GLU A 337 13.79 1.40 -35.95
N VAL A 338 12.72 0.77 -35.47
CA VAL A 338 12.52 -0.69 -35.51
C VAL A 338 11.21 -1.03 -36.21
N LEU A 339 11.27 -1.75 -37.33
CA LEU A 339 10.09 -2.14 -38.12
C LEU A 339 9.02 -2.90 -37.30
N ALA A 340 9.44 -3.74 -36.35
CA ALA A 340 8.53 -4.52 -35.51
C ALA A 340 7.73 -3.65 -34.51
N LEU A 341 8.17 -2.42 -34.24
CA LEU A 341 7.56 -1.50 -33.27
C LEU A 341 6.73 -0.40 -33.94
N GLN A 342 6.43 -0.56 -35.24
CA GLN A 342 5.72 0.45 -36.02
C GLN A 342 4.32 0.76 -35.45
N THR A 343 3.63 -0.22 -34.89
CA THR A 343 2.34 -0.02 -34.20
C THR A 343 2.48 0.89 -32.98
N ASN A 344 3.52 0.68 -32.17
CA ASN A 344 3.82 1.50 -31.00
C ASN A 344 4.22 2.92 -31.41
N ALA A 345 4.97 3.06 -32.51
CA ALA A 345 5.31 4.36 -33.09
C ALA A 345 4.07 5.12 -33.58
N GLU A 346 3.12 4.42 -34.20
CA GLU A 346 1.86 5.01 -34.66
C GLU A 346 0.97 5.44 -33.50
N GLN A 347 0.84 4.62 -32.45
CA GLN A 347 0.12 4.97 -31.24
C GLN A 347 0.75 6.18 -30.55
N SER A 348 2.06 6.17 -30.32
CA SER A 348 2.79 7.30 -29.71
C SER A 348 2.64 8.60 -30.51
N ARG A 349 2.58 8.51 -31.86
CA ARG A 349 2.29 9.68 -32.70
C ARG A 349 0.87 10.21 -32.47
N LEU A 350 -0.14 9.33 -32.37
CA LEU A 350 -1.51 9.74 -32.10
C LEU A 350 -1.62 10.42 -30.74
N ASP A 351 -1.00 9.85 -29.71
CA ASP A 351 -1.02 10.39 -28.35
C ASP A 351 -0.29 11.74 -28.27
N LYS A 352 0.88 11.86 -28.92
CA LYS A 352 1.58 13.14 -29.10
C LYS A 352 0.69 14.21 -29.72
N GLU A 353 -0.02 13.89 -30.82
CA GLU A 353 -0.89 14.83 -31.51
C GLU A 353 -2.06 15.24 -30.60
N GLN A 354 -2.68 14.27 -29.92
CA GLN A 354 -3.77 14.52 -28.98
C GLN A 354 -3.32 15.42 -27.81
N LYS A 355 -2.19 15.13 -27.16
CA LYS A 355 -1.68 15.96 -26.04
C LYS A 355 -1.28 17.36 -26.50
N LYS A 356 -0.74 17.49 -27.71
CA LYS A 356 -0.49 18.81 -28.31
C LYS A 356 -1.77 19.59 -28.56
N ALA A 357 -2.85 18.92 -28.98
CA ALA A 357 -4.16 19.55 -29.13
C ALA A 357 -4.71 20.04 -27.78
N GLN A 358 -4.60 19.22 -26.72
CA GLN A 358 -5.01 19.61 -25.36
C GLN A 358 -4.22 20.80 -24.82
N SER A 359 -2.89 20.81 -25.00
CA SER A 359 -2.03 21.93 -24.61
C SER A 359 -2.47 23.24 -25.28
N LEU A 360 -2.66 23.21 -26.61
CA LEU A 360 -3.11 24.38 -27.39
C LEU A 360 -4.51 24.84 -26.97
N TYR A 361 -5.40 23.89 -26.67
CA TYR A 361 -6.74 24.20 -26.19
C TYR A 361 -6.73 24.90 -24.82
N CYS A 362 -5.98 24.38 -23.85
CA CYS A 362 -5.82 25.02 -22.53
C CYS A 362 -5.20 26.42 -22.64
N SER A 363 -4.20 26.60 -23.50
CA SER A 363 -3.58 27.90 -23.78
C SER A 363 -4.58 28.90 -24.39
N VAL A 364 -5.47 28.43 -25.26
CA VAL A 364 -6.55 29.26 -25.81
C VAL A 364 -7.48 29.71 -24.69
N GLU A 365 -7.97 28.80 -23.86
CA GLU A 365 -8.90 29.14 -22.77
C GLU A 365 -8.29 30.13 -21.78
N ALA A 366 -7.01 29.97 -21.42
CA ALA A 366 -6.29 30.97 -20.62
C ALA A 366 -6.26 32.35 -21.30
N SER A 367 -6.01 32.39 -22.62
CA SER A 367 -5.96 33.64 -23.41
C SER A 367 -7.32 34.34 -23.55
N VAL A 368 -8.44 33.64 -23.33
CA VAL A 368 -9.79 34.23 -23.39
C VAL A 368 -10.01 35.26 -22.28
N HIS A 369 -9.38 35.05 -21.12
CA HIS A 369 -9.42 36.01 -20.02
C HIS A 369 -8.81 37.34 -20.46
N THR A 370 -7.58 37.29 -20.99
CA THR A 370 -6.88 38.46 -21.54
C THR A 370 -7.67 39.13 -22.66
N LEU A 371 -8.28 38.36 -23.58
CA LEU A 371 -9.14 38.90 -24.62
C LEU A 371 -10.32 39.68 -24.03
N SER A 372 -10.97 39.13 -22.99
CA SER A 372 -12.13 39.74 -22.35
C SER A 372 -11.75 41.04 -21.63
N GLU A 373 -10.63 41.07 -20.91
CA GLU A 373 -10.10 42.27 -20.26
C GLU A 373 -9.77 43.36 -21.28
N LEU A 374 -9.10 43.01 -22.38
CA LEU A 374 -8.75 43.95 -23.46
C LEU A 374 -10.00 44.54 -24.14
N ILE A 375 -11.04 43.73 -24.33
CA ILE A 375 -12.34 44.20 -24.83
C ILE A 375 -13.00 45.14 -23.81
N GLN A 376 -12.90 44.83 -22.51
CA GLN A 376 -13.47 45.64 -21.43
C GLN A 376 -12.83 47.04 -21.33
N VAL A 377 -11.51 47.12 -21.47
CA VAL A 377 -10.78 48.40 -21.51
C VAL A 377 -10.79 49.06 -22.89
N ASN A 378 -11.58 48.53 -23.83
CA ASN A 378 -11.72 49.00 -25.20
C ASN A 378 -10.39 49.05 -26.01
N ASN A 379 -9.42 48.19 -25.65
CA ASN A 379 -8.15 48.05 -26.36
C ASN A 379 -8.29 47.10 -27.56
N LYS A 380 -8.90 47.63 -28.61
CA LYS A 380 -9.18 46.89 -29.84
C LYS A 380 -7.93 46.36 -30.56
N ALA A 381 -6.80 47.07 -30.48
CA ALA A 381 -5.60 46.69 -31.23
C ALA A 381 -5.00 45.38 -30.68
N GLU A 382 -4.80 45.33 -29.36
CA GLU A 382 -4.30 44.14 -28.68
C GLU A 382 -5.33 43.01 -28.67
N ALA A 383 -6.63 43.32 -28.51
CA ALA A 383 -7.68 42.30 -28.60
C ALA A 383 -7.66 41.57 -29.97
N ASN A 384 -7.37 42.27 -31.07
CA ASN A 384 -7.22 41.62 -32.39
C ASN A 384 -5.96 40.76 -32.50
N LEU A 385 -4.88 41.10 -31.79
CA LEU A 385 -3.67 40.28 -31.75
C LEU A 385 -3.94 38.98 -30.98
N VAL A 386 -4.50 39.08 -29.78
CA VAL A 386 -4.89 37.91 -28.96
C VAL A 386 -5.87 37.02 -29.73
N LEU A 387 -6.88 37.61 -30.37
CA LEU A 387 -7.84 36.84 -31.17
C LEU A 387 -7.18 36.11 -32.35
N LYS A 388 -6.18 36.72 -33.00
CA LYS A 388 -5.42 36.08 -34.08
C LYS A 388 -4.63 34.87 -33.57
N ASP A 389 -4.04 34.98 -32.38
CA ASP A 389 -3.32 33.87 -31.74
C ASP A 389 -4.28 32.75 -31.28
N ILE A 390 -5.46 33.10 -30.77
CA ILE A 390 -6.54 32.15 -30.46
C ILE A 390 -6.92 31.33 -31.71
N PHE A 391 -7.18 31.97 -32.85
CA PHE A 391 -7.47 31.25 -34.10
C PHE A 391 -6.35 30.33 -34.53
N LYS A 392 -5.11 30.84 -34.51
CA LYS A 392 -3.93 30.06 -34.90
C LYS A 392 -3.80 28.79 -34.06
N ASN A 393 -4.04 28.89 -32.75
CA ASN A 393 -3.94 27.75 -31.83
C ASN A 393 -5.13 26.78 -32.01
N LEU A 394 -6.36 27.27 -32.14
CA LEU A 394 -7.54 26.43 -32.36
C LEU A 394 -7.53 25.68 -33.70
N GLU A 395 -7.19 26.35 -34.81
CA GLU A 395 -7.09 25.71 -36.13
C GLU A 395 -5.99 24.64 -36.17
N LYS A 396 -4.95 24.82 -35.35
CA LYS A 396 -3.89 23.82 -35.17
C LYS A 396 -4.36 22.68 -34.27
N ALA A 397 -5.04 22.98 -33.17
CA ALA A 397 -5.60 21.98 -32.27
C ALA A 397 -6.63 21.09 -32.97
N GLU A 398 -7.51 21.66 -33.81
CA GLU A 398 -8.55 20.91 -34.56
C GLU A 398 -7.93 19.83 -35.46
N LYS A 399 -6.80 20.12 -36.10
CA LYS A 399 -6.10 19.16 -36.98
C LYS A 399 -5.43 18.03 -36.20
N LEU A 400 -5.11 18.26 -34.94
CA LEU A 400 -4.33 17.36 -34.10
C LEU A 400 -5.22 16.50 -33.18
N ALA A 401 -6.38 17.02 -32.76
CA ALA A 401 -7.32 16.33 -31.88
C ALA A 401 -7.83 15.01 -32.51
N LYS A 402 -7.87 13.96 -31.68
CA LYS A 402 -8.29 12.59 -32.04
C LYS A 402 -9.58 12.17 -31.33
N THR A 403 -9.86 12.75 -30.16
CA THR A 403 -11.09 12.47 -29.40
C THR A 403 -12.25 13.31 -29.91
N ARG A 404 -13.45 12.74 -29.93
CA ARG A 404 -14.68 13.40 -30.40
C ARG A 404 -15.00 14.63 -29.55
N GLU A 405 -14.82 14.52 -28.23
CA GLU A 405 -15.16 15.50 -27.22
C GLU A 405 -14.33 16.78 -27.42
N LEU A 406 -13.00 16.66 -27.41
CA LEU A 406 -12.08 17.76 -27.67
C LEU A 406 -12.28 18.39 -29.06
N THR A 407 -12.50 17.56 -30.09
CA THR A 407 -12.73 18.06 -31.45
C THR A 407 -14.02 18.88 -31.54
N SER A 408 -15.07 18.44 -30.84
CA SER A 408 -16.34 19.16 -30.77
C SER A 408 -16.17 20.52 -30.08
N ALA A 409 -15.50 20.53 -28.92
CA ALA A 409 -15.21 21.76 -28.18
C ALA A 409 -14.44 22.78 -29.05
N ILE A 410 -13.34 22.36 -29.68
CA ILE A 410 -12.53 23.23 -30.56
C ILE A 410 -13.35 23.83 -31.72
N LYS A 411 -14.24 23.05 -32.32
CA LYS A 411 -15.10 23.53 -33.42
C LYS A 411 -16.12 24.58 -32.97
N GLU A 412 -16.62 24.45 -31.75
CA GLU A 412 -17.54 25.43 -31.16
C GLU A 412 -16.81 26.73 -30.79
N ASP A 413 -15.57 26.62 -30.29
CA ASP A 413 -14.67 27.75 -30.07
C ASP A 413 -14.37 28.52 -31.35
N LEU A 414 -14.00 27.82 -32.43
CA LEU A 414 -13.74 28.44 -33.73
C LEU A 414 -14.95 29.23 -34.25
N LYS A 415 -16.17 28.68 -34.12
CA LYS A 415 -17.41 29.38 -34.49
C LYS A 415 -17.63 30.62 -33.64
N THR A 416 -17.41 30.51 -32.33
CA THR A 416 -17.58 31.61 -31.37
C THR A 416 -16.65 32.77 -31.71
N TYR A 417 -15.36 32.50 -31.81
CA TYR A 417 -14.38 33.55 -32.05
C TYR A 417 -14.47 34.12 -33.46
N GLN A 418 -15.01 33.37 -34.43
CA GLN A 418 -15.31 33.90 -35.77
C GLN A 418 -16.39 34.97 -35.71
N PHE A 419 -17.43 34.73 -34.92
CA PHE A 419 -18.46 35.73 -34.68
C PHE A 419 -17.90 36.98 -33.96
N VAL A 420 -17.06 36.80 -32.93
CA VAL A 420 -16.37 37.89 -32.21
C VAL A 420 -15.51 38.74 -33.18
N LYS A 421 -14.74 38.08 -34.06
CA LYS A 421 -13.93 38.74 -35.10
C LYS A 421 -14.78 39.59 -36.03
N GLU A 422 -15.96 39.11 -36.43
CA GLU A 422 -16.88 39.86 -37.28
C GLU A 422 -17.45 41.09 -36.56
N LEU A 423 -17.79 40.97 -35.28
CA LEU A 423 -18.26 42.10 -34.47
C LEU A 423 -17.19 43.18 -34.29
N LEU A 424 -15.95 42.77 -34.00
CA LEU A 424 -14.80 43.69 -33.91
C LEU A 424 -14.52 44.39 -35.25
N LYS A 425 -14.75 43.72 -36.39
CA LYS A 425 -14.62 44.33 -37.73
C LYS A 425 -15.75 45.30 -38.06
N LYS A 426 -16.97 45.05 -37.61
CA LYS A 426 -18.15 45.90 -37.86
C LYS A 426 -18.08 47.25 -37.13
N ARG A 427 -17.44 47.31 -35.96
CA ARG A 427 -17.24 48.55 -35.17
C ARG A 427 -16.01 49.32 -35.64
N LYS A 428 -16.16 50.18 -36.66
CA LYS A 428 -15.05 50.78 -37.42
C LYS A 428 -14.38 52.01 -36.77
N LYS A 429 -15.04 52.72 -35.84
CA LYS A 429 -14.47 53.95 -35.23
C LYS A 429 -13.73 53.62 -33.93
N LYS A 430 -12.65 54.36 -33.62
CA LYS A 430 -11.91 54.24 -32.34
C LYS A 430 -12.77 54.52 -31.09
N THR A 431 -13.91 55.19 -31.26
CA THR A 431 -14.87 55.56 -30.21
C THR A 431 -16.03 54.58 -30.07
N ASP A 432 -16.12 53.56 -30.92
CA ASP A 432 -17.17 52.55 -30.79
C ASP A 432 -16.86 51.71 -29.56
N ASP A 433 -17.75 51.74 -28.56
CA ASP A 433 -17.64 50.86 -27.40
C ASP A 433 -17.71 49.41 -27.88
N ILE A 434 -16.74 48.58 -27.51
CA ILE A 434 -16.69 47.13 -27.84
C ILE A 434 -17.07 46.24 -26.65
N SER A 435 -17.34 46.83 -25.47
CA SER A 435 -17.65 46.10 -24.23
C SER A 435 -18.78 45.08 -24.39
N SER A 436 -19.83 45.43 -25.17
CA SER A 436 -20.97 44.54 -25.43
C SER A 436 -20.62 43.25 -26.22
N ILE A 437 -19.39 43.10 -26.71
CA ILE A 437 -18.92 41.85 -27.33
C ILE A 437 -18.64 40.80 -26.24
N ILE A 438 -18.33 41.24 -25.01
CA ILE A 438 -18.16 40.35 -23.85
C ILE A 438 -19.42 39.52 -23.62
N ASP A 439 -20.61 40.13 -23.74
CA ASP A 439 -21.89 39.42 -23.58
C ASP A 439 -22.07 38.29 -24.60
N GLN A 440 -21.50 38.44 -25.80
CA GLN A 440 -21.55 37.41 -26.84
C GLN A 440 -20.53 36.29 -26.59
N ILE A 441 -19.36 36.62 -26.04
CA ILE A 441 -18.38 35.63 -25.58
C ILE A 441 -18.97 34.81 -24.43
N LYS A 442 -19.60 35.48 -23.45
CA LYS A 442 -20.29 34.85 -22.32
C LYS A 442 -21.43 33.95 -22.78
N PHE A 443 -22.33 34.45 -23.63
CA PHE A 443 -23.43 33.64 -24.17
C PHE A 443 -22.96 32.37 -24.88
N ALA A 444 -21.87 32.45 -25.65
CA ALA A 444 -21.31 31.28 -26.32
C ALA A 444 -20.62 30.30 -25.35
N LYS A 445 -20.00 30.81 -24.27
CA LYS A 445 -19.50 29.97 -23.17
C LYS A 445 -20.65 29.27 -22.44
N ASP A 446 -21.74 29.97 -22.15
CA ASP A 446 -22.92 29.43 -21.46
C ASP A 446 -23.60 28.30 -22.25
N LEU A 447 -23.70 28.46 -23.58
CA LEU A 447 -24.26 27.42 -24.45
C LEU A 447 -23.41 26.13 -24.42
N ARG A 448 -22.08 26.28 -24.46
CA ARG A 448 -21.13 25.16 -24.38
C ARG A 448 -21.15 24.48 -23.02
N LYS A 449 -21.12 25.28 -21.96
CA LYS A 449 -21.28 24.85 -20.57
C LYS A 449 -22.51 23.95 -20.44
N THR A 450 -23.66 24.39 -20.96
CA THR A 450 -24.91 23.60 -20.91
C THR A 450 -24.77 22.24 -21.58
N GLY A 451 -24.15 22.18 -22.77
CA GLY A 451 -23.94 20.92 -23.49
C GLY A 451 -22.98 19.97 -22.76
N LEU A 452 -21.90 20.49 -22.19
CA LEU A 452 -20.93 19.72 -21.42
C LEU A 452 -21.50 19.23 -20.08
N ILE A 453 -22.31 20.04 -19.39
CA ILE A 453 -23.03 19.62 -18.18
C ILE A 453 -23.94 18.43 -18.51
N GLN A 454 -24.66 18.46 -19.62
CA GLN A 454 -25.50 17.34 -20.06
C GLN A 454 -24.68 16.09 -20.37
N ALA A 455 -23.54 16.24 -21.05
CA ALA A 455 -22.65 15.12 -21.35
C ALA A 455 -22.11 14.47 -20.08
N VAL A 456 -21.55 15.26 -19.16
CA VAL A 456 -21.04 14.74 -17.88
C VAL A 456 -22.17 14.11 -17.07
N SER A 457 -23.34 14.75 -16.98
CA SER A 457 -24.48 14.20 -16.22
C SER A 457 -24.94 12.86 -16.76
N LYS A 458 -24.97 12.70 -18.10
CA LYS A 458 -25.30 11.43 -18.75
C LYS A 458 -24.33 10.32 -18.33
N GLU A 459 -23.02 10.58 -18.39
CA GLU A 459 -22.01 9.58 -18.00
C GLU A 459 -22.06 9.25 -16.50
N LEU A 460 -22.36 10.24 -15.64
CA LEU A 460 -22.54 10.01 -14.21
C LEU A 460 -23.81 9.20 -13.89
N ASP A 461 -24.90 9.41 -14.63
CA ASP A 461 -26.14 8.66 -14.46
C ASP A 461 -25.96 7.19 -14.94
N GLU A 462 -25.21 6.98 -16.02
CA GLU A 462 -24.82 5.63 -16.49
C GLU A 462 -23.91 4.93 -15.46
N ALA A 463 -22.90 5.63 -14.93
CA ALA A 463 -22.05 5.09 -13.88
C ALA A 463 -22.83 4.72 -12.61
N ALA A 464 -23.77 5.57 -12.19
CA ALA A 464 -24.61 5.31 -11.03
C ALA A 464 -25.50 4.08 -11.21
N ALA A 465 -26.01 3.84 -12.43
CA ALA A 465 -26.80 2.66 -12.76
C ALA A 465 -25.98 1.37 -12.74
N LEU A 466 -24.71 1.43 -13.14
CA LEU A 466 -23.82 0.26 -13.25
C LEU A 466 -23.07 -0.06 -11.94
N MET A 467 -22.85 0.93 -11.06
CA MET A 467 -21.98 0.83 -9.88
C MET A 467 -22.22 -0.40 -8.99
N ALA A 468 -23.46 -0.86 -8.83
CA ALA A 468 -23.75 -2.03 -8.00
C ALA A 468 -23.59 -3.37 -8.74
N SER A 469 -23.85 -3.40 -10.06
CA SER A 469 -23.87 -4.63 -10.85
C SER A 469 -22.57 -4.89 -11.61
N ASN A 470 -21.92 -3.84 -12.10
CA ASN A 470 -20.64 -3.89 -12.80
C ASN A 470 -19.80 -2.64 -12.48
N PRO A 471 -19.06 -2.64 -11.35
CA PRO A 471 -18.23 -1.51 -10.95
C PRO A 471 -17.11 -1.17 -11.95
N ALA A 472 -16.63 -2.14 -12.73
CA ALA A 472 -15.59 -1.90 -13.74
C ALA A 472 -16.12 -1.03 -14.89
N ASP A 473 -17.26 -1.39 -15.46
CA ASP A 473 -17.91 -0.57 -16.49
C ASP A 473 -18.32 0.80 -15.93
N ALA A 474 -18.75 0.87 -14.67
CA ALA A 474 -19.04 2.15 -14.01
C ALA A 474 -17.80 3.04 -13.91
N LEU A 475 -16.63 2.48 -13.64
CA LEU A 475 -15.36 3.21 -13.62
C LEU A 475 -15.02 3.78 -15.01
N ASP A 476 -15.27 3.02 -16.07
CA ASP A 476 -15.03 3.48 -17.44
C ASP A 476 -15.98 4.61 -17.85
N SER A 477 -17.29 4.53 -17.51
CA SER A 477 -18.21 5.65 -17.67
C SER A 477 -17.76 6.90 -16.90
N ILE A 478 -17.24 6.75 -15.68
CA ILE A 478 -16.69 7.88 -14.91
C ILE A 478 -15.45 8.46 -15.59
N ARG A 479 -14.57 7.64 -16.16
CA ARG A 479 -13.40 8.11 -16.94
C ARG A 479 -13.83 8.92 -18.16
N GLU A 480 -14.87 8.50 -18.88
CA GLU A 480 -15.44 9.28 -19.97
C GLU A 480 -16.06 10.61 -19.49
N GLY A 481 -16.78 10.57 -18.37
CA GLY A 481 -17.31 11.77 -17.71
C GLY A 481 -16.20 12.75 -17.28
N LEU A 482 -15.08 12.26 -16.77
CA LEU A 482 -13.92 13.07 -16.35
C LEU A 482 -13.27 13.80 -17.52
N ASN A 483 -13.25 13.20 -18.73
CA ASN A 483 -12.74 13.88 -19.93
C ASN A 483 -13.59 15.11 -20.28
N SER A 484 -14.92 14.95 -20.25
CA SER A 484 -15.85 16.05 -20.52
C SER A 484 -15.84 17.10 -19.41
N LEU A 485 -15.73 16.66 -18.14
CA LEU A 485 -15.60 17.55 -16.99
C LEU A 485 -14.31 18.37 -17.04
N GLY A 486 -13.20 17.79 -17.51
CA GLY A 486 -11.95 18.51 -17.71
C GLY A 486 -12.09 19.69 -18.66
N ILE A 487 -12.77 19.49 -19.80
CA ILE A 487 -13.11 20.55 -20.74
C ILE A 487 -14.04 21.59 -20.09
N LEU A 488 -15.05 21.15 -19.34
CA LEU A 488 -15.98 22.05 -18.64
C LEU A 488 -15.27 22.94 -17.60
N LEU A 489 -14.37 22.37 -16.80
CA LEU A 489 -13.60 23.09 -15.79
C LEU A 489 -12.63 24.10 -16.42
N SER A 490 -12.15 23.83 -17.64
CA SER A 490 -11.36 24.81 -18.40
C SER A 490 -12.16 26.02 -18.88
N LEU A 491 -13.49 25.89 -19.00
CA LEU A 491 -14.35 27.00 -19.42
C LEU A 491 -14.77 27.87 -18.24
N GLU A 492 -15.12 27.26 -17.10
CA GLU A 492 -15.68 27.95 -15.94
C GLU A 492 -15.49 27.19 -14.61
N ALA A 493 -14.27 27.28 -14.04
CA ALA A 493 -13.92 26.58 -12.80
C ALA A 493 -14.61 27.13 -11.53
N GLU A 494 -14.97 28.42 -11.52
CA GLU A 494 -15.53 29.11 -10.35
C GLU A 494 -17.06 29.03 -10.23
N ASP A 495 -17.73 28.45 -11.23
CA ASP A 495 -19.19 28.34 -11.24
C ASP A 495 -19.70 27.29 -10.24
N GLN A 496 -20.80 27.63 -9.55
CA GLN A 496 -21.36 26.76 -8.51
C GLN A 496 -21.96 25.46 -9.06
N GLU A 497 -22.60 25.49 -10.24
CA GLU A 497 -23.18 24.31 -10.88
C GLU A 497 -22.06 23.36 -11.36
N VAL A 498 -21.01 23.92 -11.96
CA VAL A 498 -19.81 23.17 -12.37
C VAL A 498 -19.08 22.59 -11.15
N GLY A 499 -18.95 23.37 -10.06
CA GLY A 499 -18.37 22.92 -8.80
C GLY A 499 -19.16 21.76 -8.17
N ASN A 500 -20.49 21.82 -8.20
CA ASN A 500 -21.35 20.71 -7.77
C ASN A 500 -21.16 19.49 -8.67
N LEU A 501 -21.10 19.67 -9.99
CA LEU A 501 -20.89 18.56 -10.91
C LEU A 501 -19.53 17.88 -10.67
N ARG A 502 -18.46 18.67 -10.47
CA ARG A 502 -17.13 18.17 -10.08
C ARG A 502 -17.19 17.33 -8.81
N ASN A 503 -17.82 17.86 -7.75
CA ASN A 503 -17.94 17.15 -6.48
C ASN A 503 -18.78 15.87 -6.64
N ARG A 504 -19.83 15.86 -7.49
CA ARG A 504 -20.63 14.66 -7.80
C ARG A 504 -19.83 13.61 -8.53
N THR A 505 -19.00 14.01 -9.52
CA THR A 505 -18.09 13.10 -10.21
C THR A 505 -17.08 12.48 -9.25
N LEU A 506 -16.47 13.28 -8.37
CA LEU A 506 -15.48 12.78 -7.40
C LEU A 506 -16.12 11.90 -6.31
N ALA A 507 -17.35 12.21 -5.90
CA ALA A 507 -18.13 11.36 -4.99
C ALA A 507 -18.40 9.99 -5.61
N LEU A 508 -18.90 9.95 -6.86
CA LEU A 508 -19.17 8.71 -7.59
C LEU A 508 -17.89 7.91 -7.87
N LEU A 509 -16.80 8.58 -8.26
CA LEU A 509 -15.50 7.93 -8.47
C LEU A 509 -15.08 7.17 -7.21
N ASN A 510 -15.02 7.86 -6.07
CA ASN A 510 -14.58 7.24 -4.82
C ASN A 510 -15.58 6.19 -4.29
N ASN A 511 -16.86 6.33 -4.59
CA ASN A 511 -17.87 5.31 -4.27
C ASN A 511 -17.66 4.03 -5.10
N VAL A 512 -17.39 4.16 -6.41
CA VAL A 512 -17.02 3.02 -7.26
C VAL A 512 -15.71 2.38 -6.79
N LYS A 513 -14.71 3.18 -6.38
CA LYS A 513 -13.46 2.66 -5.78
C LYS A 513 -13.74 1.84 -4.53
N TYR A 514 -14.57 2.35 -3.63
CA TYR A 514 -15.04 1.61 -2.45
C TYR A 514 -15.72 0.29 -2.85
N MET A 515 -16.63 0.31 -3.84
CA MET A 515 -17.33 -0.91 -4.29
C MET A 515 -16.38 -1.97 -4.87
N ILE A 516 -15.38 -1.55 -5.65
CA ILE A 516 -14.34 -2.46 -6.18
C ILE A 516 -13.54 -3.06 -5.01
N GLN A 517 -13.13 -2.23 -4.06
CA GLN A 517 -12.35 -2.70 -2.91
C GLN A 517 -13.16 -3.65 -2.02
N PHE A 518 -14.44 -3.38 -1.83
CA PHE A 518 -15.37 -4.24 -1.11
C PHE A 518 -15.53 -5.63 -1.78
N GLN A 519 -15.61 -5.67 -3.11
CA GLN A 519 -15.65 -6.95 -3.84
C GLN A 519 -14.35 -7.73 -3.71
N LEU A 520 -13.22 -7.04 -3.75
CA LEU A 520 -11.91 -7.64 -3.58
C LEU A 520 -11.72 -8.19 -2.17
N SER A 521 -12.03 -7.42 -1.13
CA SER A 521 -11.90 -7.89 0.25
C SER A 521 -12.82 -9.06 0.57
N ALA A 522 -13.96 -9.19 -0.11
CA ALA A 522 -14.83 -10.35 0.02
C ALA A 522 -14.20 -11.64 -0.54
N ASN A 523 -13.21 -11.53 -1.43
CA ASN A 523 -12.42 -12.65 -1.94
C ASN A 523 -11.15 -12.92 -1.11
N LEU A 524 -10.87 -12.08 -0.10
CA LEU A 524 -9.73 -12.23 0.80
C LEU A 524 -10.24 -12.76 2.14
N ASP A 525 -9.71 -13.88 2.62
CA ASP A 525 -10.21 -14.51 3.86
C ASP A 525 -9.65 -13.84 5.13
N HIS A 526 -8.33 -13.62 5.20
CA HIS A 526 -7.64 -13.06 6.37
C HIS A 526 -6.20 -12.60 6.04
N GLY A 527 -5.54 -11.92 6.98
CA GLY A 527 -4.12 -11.56 6.90
C GLY A 527 -3.88 -10.10 6.48
N VAL A 528 -2.62 -9.72 6.26
CA VAL A 528 -2.26 -8.31 6.03
C VAL A 528 -2.88 -7.74 4.75
N LYS A 529 -3.00 -8.54 3.68
CA LYS A 529 -3.74 -8.15 2.45
C LYS A 529 -5.20 -7.79 2.74
N PHE A 530 -5.87 -8.60 3.55
CA PHE A 530 -7.25 -8.34 3.95
C PHE A 530 -7.35 -7.05 4.78
N ILE A 531 -6.46 -6.87 5.77
CA ILE A 531 -6.40 -5.67 6.61
C ILE A 531 -6.18 -4.41 5.75
N MET A 532 -5.21 -4.43 4.83
CA MET A 532 -4.94 -3.33 3.91
C MET A 532 -6.13 -3.03 3.01
N SER A 533 -6.78 -4.07 2.48
CA SER A 533 -7.97 -3.91 1.64
C SER A 533 -9.12 -3.20 2.39
N ARG A 534 -9.35 -3.58 3.66
CA ARG A 534 -10.35 -2.94 4.52
C ARG A 534 -10.00 -1.51 4.93
N ILE A 535 -8.71 -1.20 5.10
CA ILE A 535 -8.22 0.17 5.30
C ILE A 535 -8.57 1.04 4.08
N LEU A 536 -8.32 0.55 2.86
CA LEU A 536 -8.62 1.30 1.63
C LEU A 536 -10.13 1.47 1.40
N GLU A 537 -10.95 0.47 1.74
CA GLU A 537 -12.40 0.63 1.75
C GLU A 537 -12.83 1.82 2.61
N ASN A 538 -12.28 1.93 3.83
CA ASN A 538 -12.56 3.06 4.71
C ASN A 538 -12.14 4.39 4.07
N LEU A 539 -10.93 4.47 3.52
CA LEU A 539 -10.41 5.70 2.91
C LEU A 539 -11.25 6.14 1.71
N HIS A 540 -11.60 5.23 0.80
CA HIS A 540 -12.43 5.54 -0.36
C HIS A 540 -13.86 5.94 0.05
N ALA A 541 -14.44 5.24 1.03
CA ALA A 541 -15.76 5.58 1.55
C ALA A 541 -15.76 6.94 2.25
N ALA A 542 -14.73 7.25 3.04
CA ALA A 542 -14.57 8.54 3.72
C ALA A 542 -14.38 9.70 2.72
N GLU A 543 -13.58 9.48 1.67
CA GLU A 543 -13.39 10.47 0.62
C GLU A 543 -14.69 10.72 -0.15
N ALA A 544 -15.40 9.66 -0.57
CA ALA A 544 -16.72 9.78 -1.20
C ALA A 544 -17.73 10.52 -0.30
N ALA A 545 -17.80 10.16 0.98
CA ALA A 545 -18.67 10.79 1.96
C ALA A 545 -18.37 12.29 2.12
N SER A 546 -17.09 12.68 2.08
CA SER A 546 -16.69 14.09 2.15
C SER A 546 -17.29 14.91 1.01
N TYR A 547 -17.27 14.40 -0.22
CA TYR A 547 -17.86 15.06 -1.39
C TYR A 547 -19.39 15.06 -1.35
N TYR A 548 -20.04 13.96 -0.98
CA TYR A 548 -21.50 13.93 -0.79
C TYR A 548 -21.97 14.94 0.27
N LYS A 549 -21.20 15.13 1.34
CA LYS A 549 -21.48 16.14 2.35
C LYS A 549 -21.42 17.57 1.80
N VAL A 550 -20.45 17.86 0.93
CA VAL A 550 -20.35 19.16 0.24
C VAL A 550 -21.56 19.39 -0.69
N LEU A 551 -22.07 18.34 -1.33
CA LEU A 551 -23.29 18.39 -2.16
C LEU A 551 -24.59 18.53 -1.36
N GLY A 552 -24.54 18.41 -0.03
CA GLY A 552 -25.73 18.38 0.83
C GLY A 552 -26.43 17.02 0.88
N GLU A 553 -25.87 15.98 0.26
CA GLU A 553 -26.38 14.61 0.24
C GLU A 553 -26.01 13.85 1.52
N LYS A 554 -26.66 14.24 2.63
CA LYS A 554 -26.36 13.70 3.96
C LYS A 554 -26.61 12.19 4.10
N GLY A 555 -27.57 11.63 3.37
CA GLY A 555 -27.91 10.20 3.42
C GLY A 555 -26.73 9.34 2.97
N PRO A 556 -26.33 9.41 1.68
CA PRO A 556 -25.17 8.69 1.16
C PRO A 556 -23.88 8.99 1.94
N ALA A 557 -23.66 10.24 2.35
CA ALA A 557 -22.47 10.61 3.12
C ALA A 557 -22.39 9.88 4.48
N ASN A 558 -23.50 9.84 5.22
CA ASN A 558 -23.53 9.15 6.52
C ASN A 558 -23.43 7.63 6.33
N GLU A 559 -24.11 7.07 5.32
CA GLU A 559 -24.06 5.65 5.01
C GLU A 559 -22.62 5.19 4.68
N LEU A 560 -21.92 5.90 3.80
CA LEU A 560 -20.53 5.59 3.44
C LEU A 560 -19.57 5.77 4.62
N THR A 561 -19.77 6.79 5.45
CA THR A 561 -18.97 6.98 6.68
C THR A 561 -19.10 5.76 7.60
N ASP A 562 -20.33 5.28 7.77
CA ASP A 562 -20.62 4.12 8.62
C ASP A 562 -20.14 2.80 8.01
N LEU A 563 -20.24 2.63 6.69
CA LEU A 563 -19.65 1.48 5.97
C LEU A 563 -18.12 1.46 6.10
N GLY A 564 -17.46 2.61 6.01
CA GLY A 564 -16.03 2.73 6.24
C GLY A 564 -15.63 2.32 7.66
N ARG A 565 -16.40 2.71 8.68
CA ARG A 565 -16.18 2.28 10.07
C ARG A 565 -16.31 0.77 10.24
N LEU A 566 -17.32 0.15 9.60
CA LEU A 566 -17.48 -1.31 9.60
C LEU A 566 -16.26 -2.02 8.98
N ALA A 567 -15.75 -1.50 7.87
CA ALA A 567 -14.55 -2.04 7.23
C ALA A 567 -13.33 -1.96 8.17
N LEU A 568 -13.10 -0.79 8.79
CA LEU A 568 -11.96 -0.59 9.69
C LEU A 568 -12.08 -1.42 10.99
N ALA A 569 -13.27 -1.54 11.56
CA ALA A 569 -13.52 -2.44 12.69
C ALA A 569 -13.20 -3.91 12.34
N THR A 570 -13.53 -4.33 11.12
CA THR A 570 -13.22 -5.67 10.62
C THR A 570 -11.72 -5.87 10.42
N ALA A 571 -10.98 -4.84 10.00
CA ALA A 571 -9.52 -4.87 9.90
C ALA A 571 -8.87 -5.11 11.28
N PHE A 572 -9.28 -4.33 12.29
CA PHE A 572 -8.81 -4.51 13.68
C PHE A 572 -9.16 -5.89 14.25
N ALA A 573 -10.37 -6.39 13.96
CA ALA A 573 -10.77 -7.73 14.39
C ALA A 573 -9.91 -8.82 13.71
N SER A 574 -9.53 -8.65 12.44
CA SER A 574 -8.65 -9.58 11.72
C SER A 574 -7.24 -9.61 12.33
N GLU A 575 -6.66 -8.43 12.63
CA GLU A 575 -5.38 -8.34 13.36
C GLU A 575 -5.47 -9.03 14.73
N ALA A 576 -6.55 -8.79 15.48
CA ALA A 576 -6.76 -9.41 16.78
C ALA A 576 -6.87 -10.95 16.69
N GLN A 577 -7.51 -11.48 15.65
CA GLN A 577 -7.59 -12.92 15.41
C GLN A 577 -6.23 -13.54 15.10
N VAL A 578 -5.38 -12.83 14.35
CA VAL A 578 -4.00 -13.27 14.11
C VAL A 578 -3.26 -13.37 15.44
N TYR A 579 -3.21 -12.28 16.23
CA TYR A 579 -2.52 -12.29 17.52
C TYR A 579 -3.13 -13.26 18.54
N SER A 580 -4.44 -13.52 18.47
CA SER A 580 -5.09 -14.56 19.27
C SER A 580 -4.47 -15.93 19.01
N ARG A 581 -4.37 -16.35 17.74
CA ARG A 581 -3.76 -17.65 17.37
C ARG A 581 -2.30 -17.71 17.80
N GLN A 582 -1.56 -16.64 17.55
CA GLN A 582 -0.17 -16.52 17.99
C GLN A 582 -0.04 -16.66 19.50
N SER A 583 -0.92 -16.03 20.27
CA SER A 583 -0.86 -16.08 21.73
C SER A 583 -1.03 -17.49 22.29
N GLU A 584 -1.85 -18.32 21.64
CA GLU A 584 -2.02 -19.73 22.01
C GLU A 584 -0.75 -20.54 21.69
N GLN A 585 -0.15 -20.35 20.51
CA GLN A 585 1.14 -20.96 20.14
C GLN A 585 2.26 -20.56 21.11
N TRP A 586 2.39 -19.27 21.42
CA TRP A 586 3.41 -18.79 22.37
C TRP A 586 3.18 -19.30 23.79
N SER A 587 1.92 -19.44 24.21
CA SER A 587 1.59 -20.02 25.52
C SER A 587 1.99 -21.49 25.59
N PHE A 588 1.78 -22.24 24.51
CA PHE A 588 2.26 -23.63 24.41
C PHE A 588 3.79 -23.72 24.43
N ARG A 589 4.49 -22.83 23.71
CA ARG A 589 5.97 -22.74 23.76
C ARG A 589 6.46 -22.44 25.17
N ALA A 590 5.84 -21.49 25.86
CA ALA A 590 6.20 -21.13 27.24
C ALA A 590 6.03 -22.32 28.21
N GLN A 591 5.05 -23.19 27.96
CA GLN A 591 4.88 -24.44 28.71
C GLN A 591 6.06 -25.39 28.50
N ILE A 592 6.47 -25.61 27.24
CA ILE A 592 7.59 -26.51 26.90
C ILE A 592 8.90 -25.98 27.48
N GLU A 593 9.22 -24.70 27.24
CA GLU A 593 10.47 -24.09 27.72
C GLU A 593 10.58 -24.09 29.24
N ARG A 594 9.44 -23.94 29.95
CA ARG A 594 9.42 -24.13 31.40
C ARG A 594 9.87 -25.53 31.81
N VAL A 595 9.34 -26.57 31.16
CA VAL A 595 9.67 -27.97 31.48
C VAL A 595 11.15 -28.21 31.19
N ASP A 596 11.63 -27.76 30.03
CA ASP A 596 13.02 -27.92 29.61
C ASP A 596 13.99 -27.19 30.55
N ALA A 597 13.70 -25.95 30.93
CA ALA A 597 14.50 -25.19 31.90
C ALA A 597 14.54 -25.87 33.28
N LEU A 598 13.41 -26.37 33.76
CA LEU A 598 13.33 -27.07 35.05
C LEU A 598 14.01 -28.45 35.03
N GLN A 599 14.08 -29.11 33.88
CA GLN A 599 14.78 -30.38 33.69
C GLN A 599 16.29 -30.17 33.60
N LYS A 600 16.76 -29.17 32.84
CA LYS A 600 18.19 -28.79 32.78
C LYS A 600 18.76 -28.44 34.15
N LEU A 601 17.94 -27.85 35.03
CA LEU A 601 18.32 -27.59 36.43
C LEU A 601 18.54 -28.86 37.25
N GLU A 602 17.86 -29.95 36.93
CA GLU A 602 17.99 -31.25 37.61
C GLU A 602 19.16 -32.08 37.04
N ASP A 603 19.55 -31.86 35.78
CA ASP A 603 20.66 -32.56 35.11
C ASP A 603 22.03 -31.90 35.40
N GLU A 604 22.82 -32.53 36.28
CA GLU A 604 24.17 -32.05 36.71
C GLU A 604 25.17 -31.85 35.55
N LEU A 605 24.99 -32.53 34.42
CA LEU A 605 25.83 -32.38 33.21
C LEU A 605 25.44 -31.18 32.34
N ALA A 606 24.17 -30.76 32.37
CA ALA A 606 23.66 -29.63 31.60
C ALA A 606 24.04 -28.28 32.24
N GLN A 607 24.31 -28.27 33.55
CA GLN A 607 24.80 -27.09 34.28
C GLN A 607 26.22 -26.64 33.88
N LEU A 608 26.92 -27.39 33.02
CA LEU A 608 28.25 -27.05 32.49
C LEU A 608 28.19 -26.26 31.17
N GLU A 609 27.02 -26.14 30.53
CA GLU A 609 26.81 -25.31 29.35
C GLU A 609 26.43 -23.88 29.82
N ASP A 610 27.19 -22.86 29.42
CA ASP A 610 27.04 -21.43 29.80
C ASP A 610 25.75 -20.76 29.22
N GLU A 611 24.71 -21.54 28.87
CA GLU A 611 23.43 -21.01 28.38
C GLU A 611 22.42 -20.84 29.52
N ASP A 612 21.98 -19.60 29.76
CA ASP A 612 21.05 -19.24 30.83
C ASP A 612 19.60 -19.58 30.43
N SER A 613 19.29 -20.89 30.38
CA SER A 613 18.00 -21.47 29.93
C SER A 613 16.72 -20.88 30.56
N ILE A 614 16.86 -20.15 31.66
CA ILE A 614 15.77 -19.48 32.36
C ILE A 614 15.45 -18.15 31.71
N GLU A 615 16.47 -17.41 31.25
CA GLU A 615 16.27 -16.16 30.54
C GLU A 615 15.48 -16.42 29.25
N ASP A 616 15.84 -17.49 28.52
CA ASP A 616 15.12 -17.96 27.33
C ASP A 616 13.64 -18.29 27.66
N ALA A 617 13.41 -19.10 28.70
CA ALA A 617 12.06 -19.45 29.12
C ALA A 617 11.24 -18.21 29.50
N LEU A 618 11.85 -17.24 30.20
CA LEU A 618 11.20 -15.97 30.56
C LEU A 618 10.92 -15.09 29.36
N GLU A 619 11.80 -15.07 28.36
CA GLU A 619 11.58 -14.38 27.09
C GLU A 619 10.35 -14.95 26.37
N VAL A 620 10.22 -16.28 26.32
CA VAL A 620 9.05 -16.93 25.70
C VAL A 620 7.74 -16.60 26.45
N HIS A 621 7.76 -16.56 27.78
CA HIS A 621 6.62 -16.07 28.57
C HIS A 621 6.28 -14.60 28.24
N ASN A 622 7.29 -13.73 28.12
CA ASN A 622 7.09 -12.33 27.74
C ASN A 622 6.51 -12.20 26.33
N GLY A 623 6.94 -13.04 25.40
CA GLY A 623 6.37 -13.15 24.05
C GLY A 623 4.88 -13.47 24.08
N ALA A 624 4.47 -14.50 24.84
CA ALA A 624 3.07 -14.86 25.04
C ALA A 624 2.24 -13.70 25.61
N ILE A 625 2.74 -13.06 26.68
CA ILE A 625 2.11 -11.89 27.32
C ILE A 625 1.94 -10.75 26.31
N SER A 626 2.97 -10.46 25.52
CA SER A 626 2.93 -9.40 24.50
C SER A 626 1.87 -9.67 23.44
N ARG A 627 1.75 -10.91 22.94
CA ARG A 627 0.73 -11.28 21.96
C ARG A 627 -0.69 -11.14 22.52
N ILE A 628 -0.92 -11.57 23.77
CA ILE A 628 -2.24 -11.39 24.39
C ILE A 628 -2.59 -9.90 24.55
N LYS A 629 -1.62 -9.06 24.93
CA LYS A 629 -1.83 -7.59 24.99
C LYS A 629 -2.22 -7.00 23.63
N GLN A 630 -1.54 -7.41 22.56
CA GLN A 630 -1.88 -6.99 21.19
C GLN A 630 -3.28 -7.46 20.78
N THR A 631 -3.66 -8.69 21.12
CA THR A 631 -5.02 -9.21 20.90
C THR A 631 -6.08 -8.35 21.61
N VAL A 632 -5.85 -8.03 22.89
CA VAL A 632 -6.78 -7.20 23.68
C VAL A 632 -6.91 -5.81 23.08
N ALA A 633 -5.78 -5.13 22.81
CA ALA A 633 -5.78 -3.76 22.25
C ALA A 633 -6.45 -3.69 20.87
N SER A 634 -6.23 -4.70 20.02
CA SER A 634 -6.82 -4.77 18.68
C SER A 634 -8.33 -5.04 18.74
N PHE A 635 -8.80 -5.95 19.62
CA PHE A 635 -10.25 -6.14 19.81
C PHE A 635 -10.93 -4.94 20.45
N GLU A 636 -10.27 -4.24 21.38
CA GLU A 636 -10.78 -2.97 21.94
C GLU A 636 -10.93 -1.91 20.85
N SER A 637 -9.96 -1.79 19.95
CA SER A 637 -10.05 -0.89 18.79
C SER A 637 -11.17 -1.28 17.83
N ALA A 638 -11.32 -2.58 17.54
CA ALA A 638 -12.43 -3.10 16.74
C ALA A 638 -13.79 -2.76 17.36
N ALA A 639 -13.95 -2.97 18.67
CA ALA A 639 -15.21 -2.69 19.38
C ALA A 639 -15.54 -1.19 19.39
N ASN A 640 -14.53 -0.34 19.62
CA ASN A 640 -14.70 1.12 19.61
C ASN A 640 -15.10 1.63 18.22
N GLU A 641 -14.44 1.16 17.17
CA GLU A 641 -14.72 1.57 15.80
C GLU A 641 -16.12 1.10 15.36
N LEU A 642 -16.48 -0.14 15.71
CA LEU A 642 -17.80 -0.72 15.45
C LEU A 642 -18.92 0.02 16.18
N ASP A 643 -18.71 0.40 17.45
CA ASP A 643 -19.71 1.15 18.22
C ASP A 643 -19.88 2.58 17.71
N SER A 644 -18.87 3.13 17.02
CA SER A 644 -18.92 4.48 16.45
C SER A 644 -19.88 4.64 15.25
N VAL A 645 -20.37 3.53 14.68
CA VAL A 645 -21.36 3.49 13.58
C VAL A 645 -22.68 4.12 14.04
N LYS A 646 -23.21 5.13 13.32
CA LYS A 646 -24.38 5.90 13.80
C LYS A 646 -25.72 5.51 13.17
N GLY A 647 -25.72 4.96 11.95
CA GLY A 647 -26.93 4.70 11.18
C GLY A 647 -27.73 3.51 11.71
N ASP A 648 -28.93 3.74 12.22
CA ASP A 648 -29.80 2.69 12.81
C ASP A 648 -30.05 1.51 11.86
N VAL A 649 -30.30 1.77 10.57
CA VAL A 649 -30.54 0.73 9.57
C VAL A 649 -29.30 -0.14 9.37
N LEU A 650 -28.11 0.47 9.29
CA LEU A 650 -26.86 -0.26 9.17
C LEU A 650 -26.53 -1.03 10.45
N ARG A 651 -26.77 -0.44 11.63
CA ARG A 651 -26.59 -1.10 12.93
C ARG A 651 -27.45 -2.35 13.04
N GLN A 652 -28.73 -2.26 12.64
CA GLN A 652 -29.65 -3.39 12.65
C GLN A 652 -29.27 -4.44 11.59
N LYS A 653 -29.01 -4.04 10.34
CA LYS A 653 -28.67 -4.96 9.25
C LYS A 653 -27.41 -5.78 9.54
N ASN A 654 -26.43 -5.18 10.20
CA ASN A 654 -25.16 -5.81 10.54
C ASN A 654 -25.10 -6.32 11.99
N ASN A 655 -26.19 -6.30 12.76
CA ASN A 655 -26.21 -6.71 14.16
C ASN A 655 -25.11 -6.06 15.03
N VAL A 656 -24.82 -4.77 14.80
CA VAL A 656 -23.69 -4.04 15.42
C VAL A 656 -23.72 -4.15 16.95
N ASP A 657 -24.88 -3.93 17.58
CA ASP A 657 -25.00 -3.97 19.05
C ASP A 657 -24.66 -5.35 19.65
N ALA A 658 -25.03 -6.43 18.94
CA ALA A 658 -24.71 -7.79 19.37
C ALA A 658 -23.22 -8.07 19.18
N GLN A 659 -22.64 -7.66 18.05
CA GLN A 659 -21.22 -7.81 17.78
C GLN A 659 -20.34 -7.03 18.76
N VAL A 660 -20.70 -5.78 19.10
CA VAL A 660 -19.97 -4.97 20.12
C VAL A 660 -19.96 -5.70 21.46
N LYS A 661 -21.11 -6.20 21.92
CA LYS A 661 -21.18 -6.96 23.18
C LYS A 661 -20.41 -8.28 23.10
N GLN A 662 -20.47 -8.97 21.97
CA GLN A 662 -19.69 -10.19 21.75
C GLN A 662 -18.19 -9.90 21.84
N LEU A 663 -17.71 -8.82 21.19
CA LEU A 663 -16.32 -8.36 21.28
C LEU A 663 -15.95 -7.98 22.72
N GLN A 664 -16.82 -7.33 23.48
CA GLN A 664 -16.59 -7.06 24.91
C GLN A 664 -16.40 -8.36 25.71
N GLY A 665 -17.19 -9.41 25.43
CA GLY A 665 -17.00 -10.74 26.02
C GLY A 665 -15.65 -11.36 25.64
N VAL A 666 -15.25 -11.24 24.36
CA VAL A 666 -13.95 -11.70 23.87
C VAL A 666 -12.78 -10.95 24.53
N ILE A 667 -12.87 -9.62 24.67
CA ILE A 667 -11.87 -8.78 25.35
C ILE A 667 -11.70 -9.25 26.79
N MET A 668 -12.80 -9.47 27.52
CA MET A 668 -12.75 -9.95 28.90
C MET A 668 -12.15 -11.35 29.01
N LYS A 669 -12.45 -12.25 28.04
CA LYS A 669 -11.79 -13.56 27.96
C LYS A 669 -10.28 -13.41 27.81
N PHE A 670 -9.79 -12.55 26.92
CA PHE A 670 -8.34 -12.34 26.73
C PHE A 670 -7.68 -11.60 27.89
N LYS A 671 -8.38 -10.71 28.60
CA LYS A 671 -7.89 -10.16 29.89
C LYS A 671 -7.73 -11.26 30.95
N GLY A 672 -8.64 -12.25 30.94
CA GLY A 672 -8.50 -13.48 31.72
C GLY A 672 -7.27 -14.30 31.30
N ASP A 673 -7.10 -14.56 30.01
CA ASP A 673 -5.94 -15.28 29.48
C ASP A 673 -4.61 -14.56 29.80
N LEU A 674 -4.57 -13.22 29.73
CA LEU A 674 -3.41 -12.41 30.11
C LEU A 674 -3.03 -12.61 31.58
N SER A 675 -4.01 -12.47 32.47
CA SER A 675 -3.82 -12.65 33.92
C SER A 675 -3.40 -14.09 34.23
N ARG A 676 -3.95 -15.07 33.51
CA ARG A 676 -3.56 -16.49 33.65
C ARG A 676 -2.09 -16.71 33.28
N ILE A 677 -1.61 -16.19 32.15
CA ILE A 677 -0.21 -16.34 31.73
C ILE A 677 0.74 -15.56 32.63
N LEU A 678 0.35 -14.39 33.14
CA LEU A 678 1.12 -13.68 34.19
C LEU A 678 1.23 -14.52 35.47
N GLY A 679 0.14 -15.19 35.85
CA GLY A 679 0.13 -16.17 36.93
C GLY A 679 1.05 -17.36 36.65
N ALA A 680 1.02 -17.92 35.44
CA ALA A 680 1.88 -19.03 35.01
C ALA A 680 3.37 -18.68 35.07
N LYS A 681 3.73 -17.47 34.61
CA LYS A 681 5.10 -16.95 34.70
C LYS A 681 5.57 -16.81 36.15
N SER A 682 4.72 -16.25 37.01
CA SER A 682 5.03 -16.08 38.44
C SER A 682 5.17 -17.43 39.14
N ASP A 683 4.31 -18.38 38.79
CA ASP A 683 4.37 -19.75 39.29
C ASP A 683 5.64 -20.50 38.86
N PHE A 684 6.07 -20.33 37.60
CA PHE A 684 7.36 -20.82 37.11
C PHE A 684 8.54 -20.24 37.92
N MET A 685 8.55 -18.92 38.12
CA MET A 685 9.58 -18.25 38.94
C MET A 685 9.59 -18.76 40.38
N ALA A 686 8.43 -19.08 40.95
CA ALA A 686 8.33 -19.64 42.28
C ALA A 686 8.99 -21.03 42.38
N GLU A 687 8.73 -21.91 41.41
CA GLU A 687 9.35 -23.24 41.33
C GLU A 687 10.86 -23.14 41.12
N TYR A 688 11.32 -22.25 40.25
CA TYR A 688 12.74 -22.00 40.04
C TYR A 688 13.45 -21.54 41.32
N MET A 689 12.91 -20.51 41.98
CA MET A 689 13.47 -19.98 43.23
C MET A 689 13.45 -21.02 44.35
N PHE A 690 12.46 -21.92 44.35
CA PHE A 690 12.43 -23.03 45.28
C PHE A 690 13.55 -24.05 45.01
N LYS A 691 13.72 -24.50 43.75
CA LYS A 691 14.75 -25.46 43.36
C LYS A 691 16.17 -24.94 43.59
N THR A 692 16.39 -23.63 43.48
CA THR A 692 17.68 -22.97 43.77
C THR A 692 17.89 -22.62 45.25
N GLY A 693 16.93 -22.93 46.13
CA GLY A 693 17.05 -22.77 47.58
C GLY A 693 16.56 -21.43 48.15
N GLU A 694 16.08 -20.51 47.32
CA GLU A 694 15.57 -19.20 47.74
C GLU A 694 14.08 -19.23 48.18
N ARG A 695 13.78 -20.00 49.24
CA ARG A 695 12.40 -20.23 49.74
C ARG A 695 11.59 -18.95 49.99
N SER A 696 12.23 -17.86 50.44
CA SER A 696 11.52 -16.59 50.68
C SER A 696 11.06 -15.92 49.39
N LYS A 697 11.83 -15.99 48.31
CA LYS A 697 11.43 -15.44 47.00
C LYS A 697 10.38 -16.33 46.34
N ALA A 698 10.51 -17.64 46.48
CA ALA A 698 9.48 -18.59 46.04
C ALA A 698 8.10 -18.29 46.65
N LYS A 699 8.03 -17.97 47.96
CA LYS A 699 6.78 -17.57 48.62
C LYS A 699 6.14 -16.32 48.03
N MET A 700 6.95 -15.31 47.69
CA MET A 700 6.45 -14.08 47.07
C MET A 700 5.85 -14.39 45.70
N HIS A 701 6.59 -15.11 44.86
CA HIS A 701 6.13 -15.46 43.51
C HIS A 701 4.90 -16.37 43.49
N TYR A 702 4.76 -17.32 44.43
CA TYR A 702 3.50 -18.07 44.54
C TYR A 702 2.32 -17.19 45.00
N SER A 703 2.56 -16.16 45.82
CA SER A 703 1.52 -15.18 46.18
C SER A 703 1.08 -14.40 44.94
N ASP A 704 2.04 -13.86 44.19
CA ASP A 704 1.78 -13.12 42.95
C ASP A 704 1.02 -13.98 41.93
N ALA A 705 1.43 -15.25 41.77
CA ALA A 705 0.77 -16.20 40.90
C ALA A 705 -0.70 -16.44 41.29
N ASN A 706 -0.98 -16.65 42.59
CA ASN A 706 -2.35 -16.83 43.07
C ASN A 706 -3.21 -15.57 42.84
N ASP A 707 -2.65 -14.37 43.06
CA ASP A 707 -3.40 -13.13 42.88
C ASP A 707 -3.77 -12.91 41.39
N GLN A 708 -2.82 -13.16 40.48
CA GLN A 708 -3.04 -13.10 39.03
C GLN A 708 -4.06 -14.15 38.55
N LEU A 709 -4.01 -15.38 39.06
CA LEU A 709 -4.99 -16.41 38.70
C LEU A 709 -6.39 -16.08 39.22
N ARG A 710 -6.52 -15.45 40.40
CA ARG A 710 -7.82 -14.97 40.89
C ARG A 710 -8.39 -13.83 40.07
N GLU A 711 -7.53 -12.92 39.60
CA GLU A 711 -7.92 -11.88 38.64
C GLU A 711 -8.42 -12.50 37.33
N ALA A 712 -7.74 -13.53 36.83
CA ALA A 712 -8.17 -14.28 35.65
C ALA A 712 -9.58 -14.89 35.82
N VAL A 713 -9.87 -15.50 36.97
CA VAL A 713 -11.21 -16.04 37.30
C VAL A 713 -12.28 -14.95 37.24
N GLY A 714 -11.99 -13.76 37.79
CA GLY A 714 -12.89 -12.61 37.74
C GLY A 714 -13.23 -12.21 36.29
N ASN A 715 -12.20 -12.05 35.46
CA ASN A 715 -12.36 -11.69 34.04
C ASN A 715 -13.14 -12.74 33.24
N TYR A 716 -12.85 -14.03 33.42
CA TYR A 716 -13.61 -15.10 32.77
C TYR A 716 -15.08 -15.14 33.22
N THR A 717 -15.35 -14.90 34.50
CA THR A 717 -16.73 -14.87 35.01
C THR A 717 -17.53 -13.74 34.36
N VAL A 718 -16.93 -12.56 34.21
CA VAL A 718 -17.56 -11.42 33.50
C VAL A 718 -17.78 -11.77 32.02
N ALA A 719 -16.79 -12.35 31.35
CA ALA A 719 -16.91 -12.77 29.96
C ALA A 719 -18.06 -13.78 29.76
N ALA A 720 -18.19 -14.79 30.63
CA ALA A 720 -19.26 -15.78 30.57
C ALA A 720 -20.65 -15.13 30.71
N GLN A 721 -20.80 -14.15 31.62
CA GLN A 721 -22.04 -13.38 31.76
C GLN A 721 -22.37 -12.59 30.50
N VAL A 722 -21.37 -11.96 29.87
CA VAL A 722 -21.57 -11.20 28.62
C VAL A 722 -22.01 -12.13 27.49
N PHE A 723 -21.33 -13.27 27.30
CA PHE A 723 -21.71 -14.26 26.27
C PHE A 723 -23.14 -14.81 26.49
N GLN A 724 -23.51 -15.04 27.75
CA GLN A 724 -24.87 -15.47 28.09
C GLN A 724 -25.91 -14.39 27.74
N GLN A 725 -25.60 -13.10 27.94
CA GLN A 725 -26.50 -11.99 27.59
C GLN A 725 -26.70 -11.81 26.08
N VAL A 726 -25.69 -12.13 25.25
CA VAL A 726 -25.79 -12.08 23.78
C VAL A 726 -26.36 -13.37 23.16
N GLY A 727 -26.63 -14.40 23.99
CA GLY A 727 -27.19 -15.66 23.53
C GLY A 727 -26.16 -16.68 23.01
N ASP A 728 -24.87 -16.44 23.20
CA ASP A 728 -23.81 -17.38 22.83
C ASP A 728 -23.53 -18.35 23.99
N GLY A 729 -24.41 -19.34 24.12
CA GLY A 729 -24.35 -20.32 25.21
C GLY A 729 -23.08 -21.18 25.20
N GLN A 730 -22.53 -21.46 24.00
CA GLN A 730 -21.31 -22.25 23.87
C GLN A 730 -20.09 -21.47 24.35
N ALA A 731 -19.94 -20.21 23.92
CA ALA A 731 -18.86 -19.36 24.42
C ALA A 731 -19.00 -19.11 25.94
N ALA A 732 -20.21 -18.89 26.44
CA ALA A 732 -20.47 -18.72 27.87
C ALA A 732 -20.00 -19.94 28.68
N GLN A 733 -20.38 -21.14 28.26
CA GLN A 733 -19.99 -22.38 28.93
C GLN A 733 -18.47 -22.62 28.85
N ASN A 734 -17.86 -22.34 27.69
CA ASN A 734 -16.42 -22.50 27.50
C ASN A 734 -15.63 -21.60 28.46
N VAL A 735 -16.02 -20.33 28.59
CA VAL A 735 -15.31 -19.39 29.47
C VAL A 735 -15.62 -19.63 30.95
N ASP A 736 -16.83 -20.07 31.29
CA ASP A 736 -17.16 -20.52 32.66
C ASP A 736 -16.33 -21.75 33.08
N ASN A 737 -16.12 -22.70 32.16
CA ASN A 737 -15.21 -23.83 32.39
C ASN A 737 -13.77 -23.35 32.61
N ARG A 738 -13.27 -22.39 31.81
CA ARG A 738 -11.94 -21.77 32.03
C ARG A 738 -11.85 -21.12 33.42
N ALA A 739 -12.89 -20.43 33.87
CA ALA A 739 -12.93 -19.83 35.21
C ALA A 739 -12.81 -20.90 36.31
N LYS A 740 -13.58 -21.99 36.22
CA LYS A 740 -13.53 -23.11 37.19
C LYS A 740 -12.16 -23.79 37.22
N THR A 741 -11.59 -24.08 36.05
CA THR A 741 -10.26 -24.69 35.95
C THR A 741 -9.19 -23.76 36.54
N THR A 742 -9.28 -22.46 36.27
CA THR A 742 -8.32 -21.47 36.78
C THR A 742 -8.45 -21.27 38.29
N ASP A 743 -9.66 -21.36 38.86
CA ASP A 743 -9.87 -21.34 40.31
C ASP A 743 -9.23 -22.55 41.01
N LEU A 744 -9.31 -23.74 40.40
CA LEU A 744 -8.62 -24.93 40.91
C LEU A 744 -7.09 -24.75 40.89
N LEU A 745 -6.55 -24.18 39.81
CA LEU A 745 -5.11 -23.86 39.72
C LEU A 745 -4.70 -22.82 40.77
N ALA A 746 -5.49 -21.78 40.99
CA ALA A 746 -5.21 -20.77 42.02
C ALA A 746 -5.13 -21.40 43.42
N ARG A 747 -6.04 -22.34 43.73
CA ARG A 747 -6.00 -23.10 44.99
C ARG A 747 -4.77 -24.00 45.10
N SER A 748 -4.38 -24.68 44.02
CA SER A 748 -3.17 -25.51 43.98
C SER A 748 -1.90 -24.68 44.23
N VAL A 749 -1.79 -23.51 43.60
CA VAL A 749 -0.69 -22.55 43.80
C VAL A 749 -0.67 -22.02 45.24
N TRP A 750 -1.83 -21.69 45.80
CA TRP A 750 -1.96 -21.27 47.20
C TRP A 750 -1.53 -22.36 48.18
N ASP A 751 -1.90 -23.62 47.92
CA ASP A 751 -1.49 -24.76 48.74
C ASP A 751 0.03 -24.96 48.71
N ASN A 752 0.67 -24.77 47.55
CA ASN A 752 2.14 -24.79 47.44
C ASN A 752 2.81 -23.70 48.28
N ARG A 753 2.26 -22.48 48.27
CA ARG A 753 2.71 -21.39 49.17
C ARG A 753 2.56 -21.77 50.65
N GLN A 754 1.42 -22.37 51.02
CA GLN A 754 1.15 -22.83 52.39
C GLN A 754 2.09 -23.96 52.83
N ARG A 755 2.44 -24.88 51.93
CA ARG A 755 3.43 -25.93 52.20
C ARG A 755 4.79 -25.32 52.54
N LEU A 756 5.25 -24.33 51.76
CA LEU A 756 6.49 -23.61 52.09
C LEU A 756 6.43 -22.84 53.42
N GLU A 757 5.25 -22.37 53.84
CA GLU A 757 5.07 -21.78 55.18
C GLU A 757 5.19 -22.81 56.30
N ARG A 758 4.87 -24.08 56.01
CA ARG A 758 4.96 -25.22 56.94
C ARG A 758 6.25 -26.02 56.80
N ASP A 759 7.24 -25.49 56.07
CA ASP A 759 8.51 -26.17 55.73
C ASP A 759 8.33 -27.52 55.02
N GLN A 760 7.25 -27.66 54.25
CA GLN A 760 6.97 -28.80 53.39
C GLN A 760 7.32 -28.47 51.93
N ASP A 761 7.69 -29.49 51.16
CA ASP A 761 8.00 -29.32 49.74
C ASP A 761 6.71 -29.09 48.92
N PRO A 762 6.72 -28.14 47.96
CA PRO A 762 5.62 -27.94 47.00
C PRO A 762 5.33 -29.21 46.20
N SER A 763 4.07 -29.43 45.83
CA SER A 763 3.74 -30.45 44.82
C SER A 763 4.17 -29.99 43.43
N GLN A 764 4.83 -30.89 42.70
CA GLN A 764 5.09 -30.72 41.28
C GLN A 764 3.79 -30.80 40.48
N LYS A 765 3.68 -29.98 39.44
CA LYS A 765 2.51 -29.97 38.56
C LYS A 765 2.59 -31.09 37.53
N GLY A 766 1.48 -31.78 37.34
CA GLY A 766 1.34 -32.74 36.25
C GLY A 766 1.13 -32.06 34.89
N GLU A 767 1.29 -32.82 33.81
CA GLU A 767 1.08 -32.33 32.44
C GLU A 767 -0.30 -31.68 32.24
N ALA A 768 -1.36 -32.29 32.77
CA ALA A 768 -2.72 -31.74 32.68
C ALA A 768 -2.89 -30.39 33.41
N GLU A 769 -2.19 -30.20 34.54
CA GLU A 769 -2.21 -28.92 35.27
C GLU A 769 -1.43 -27.84 34.52
N LEU A 770 -0.32 -28.21 33.87
CA LEU A 770 0.44 -27.30 33.01
C LEU A 770 -0.36 -26.90 31.77
N ILE A 771 -1.00 -27.85 31.09
CA ILE A 771 -1.89 -27.56 29.96
C ILE A 771 -3.01 -26.60 30.39
N ALA A 772 -3.63 -26.85 31.55
CA ALA A 772 -4.65 -25.97 32.09
C ALA A 772 -4.12 -24.57 32.42
N LEU A 773 -2.90 -24.47 32.95
CA LEU A 773 -2.26 -23.20 33.31
C LEU A 773 -1.87 -22.37 32.08
N TYR A 774 -1.38 -22.99 31.02
CA TYR A 774 -0.91 -22.29 29.82
C TYR A 774 -1.97 -22.15 28.73
N LEU A 775 -2.85 -23.13 28.51
CA LEU A 775 -3.85 -23.13 27.43
C LEU A 775 -5.28 -22.88 27.93
N GLY A 776 -5.55 -23.11 29.22
CA GLY A 776 -6.87 -22.90 29.82
C GLY A 776 -7.86 -24.04 29.58
N SER A 777 -7.45 -25.13 28.92
CA SER A 777 -8.23 -26.34 28.73
C SER A 777 -7.82 -27.41 29.73
N ALA A 778 -8.77 -28.23 30.19
CA ALA A 778 -8.44 -29.53 30.74
C ALA A 778 -8.11 -30.43 29.54
N GLY A 779 -6.88 -30.94 29.45
CA GLY A 779 -6.40 -31.66 28.26
C GLY A 779 -7.37 -32.76 27.81
N GLU A 780 -7.70 -32.74 26.52
CA GLU A 780 -8.17 -33.90 25.74
C GLU A 780 -7.07 -34.32 24.77
#